data_AF-A0A940TMC9-F1
#
_entry.id   AF-A0A940TMC9-F1
#
_cell.length_a   1.000
_cell.length_b   1.000
_cell.length_c   1.000
_cell.angle_alpha   90.00
_cell.angle_beta   90.00
_cell.angle_gamma   90.00
#
_symmetry.space_group_name_H-M   'P 1'
#
loop_
_entity.id
_entity.type
_entity.pdbx_description
1 polymer ?
#
loop_
_entity_poly.entity_id
_entity_poly.type
_entity_poly.pdbx_seq_one_letter_code
_entity_poly.pdbx_strand_id
1 'polypeptide(L)'
;MRDADSSVIKMPKPLPDIIKTYKSAKIWAGSSGMDHTGLKVHRGDYITILAKGTINVWPAKGKEYAYGPKALLVFLLGDNDYPVRRYKGPELIEVKEDGGIYLGYRGSEINPSGRPLKPLHFNDDVGSFSVDIIVWKKNDPKLMTKLLEEASLVQPKDGDLKDIVQEFRWRSGGYLALQEKTTEVEKIKKELSIVETKQISEIKKEEKNDAVPPKEEEVQGIKDSDKEKATEDLTEKLQKALQALKELEDTKKKLSEREEKEAQLLARLESMERERSIQSKNLPVIAVAYPNDGISVDSEHVSLYGVAEHEKGISKFEIFINNKPVSLKDSRGLQIIPRDRKRIEFSERIHLREGPNTISIAVQGTEGLTSQKTIFIRLAKKQEKVYAVVIGIDKYKNLPPLKYAVNDAREFYRYLTEVNRVPKDHVWLLLDEEATLDKLRRTLGTLLRRSAGKEDTVIIFLAGHGATETDASSPDGDGLEKYILPINADPMDLYSSAMPMSEVARIFQRISSERLVFIGDTCYSGASGGRTILAGGTRATVSGTFLERLSQGKGRVILTASDANEVSVEKDELGHGVFTYYLLEGLRGKADVDGDGVITVDEVYRYVSAKVPQATGQDQHPVRKGEATGQIILGVVK
;
A
#
# COMPACT_ATOMS: atom_id res chain seq x y z
N MET A 1 -25.80 34.93 7.85
CA MET A 1 -26.15 33.49 7.84
C MET A 1 -27.61 33.29 8.26
N ARG A 2 -28.34 32.36 7.65
CA ARG A 2 -29.64 31.86 8.14
C ARG A 2 -29.50 30.35 8.39
N ASP A 3 -29.92 29.86 9.56
CA ASP A 3 -29.99 28.42 9.83
C ASP A 3 -31.10 27.80 8.97
N ALA A 4 -30.75 26.97 8.00
CA ALA A 4 -31.72 26.20 7.20
C ALA A 4 -31.09 24.98 6.49
N ASP A 5 -31.55 23.79 6.91
CA ASP A 5 -31.87 22.57 6.14
C ASP A 5 -30.91 22.03 5.05
N SER A 6 -29.66 22.47 5.05
CA SER A 6 -28.70 22.12 3.99
C SER A 6 -27.32 21.80 4.54
N SER A 7 -27.27 20.94 5.56
CA SER A 7 -26.01 20.39 6.05
C SER A 7 -25.36 19.48 5.00
N VAL A 8 -24.03 19.42 5.03
CA VAL A 8 -23.26 18.47 4.20
C VAL A 8 -23.55 17.05 4.68
N ILE A 9 -23.61 16.85 6.00
CA ILE A 9 -23.90 15.60 6.69
C ILE A 9 -25.10 15.73 7.64
N LYS A 10 -25.86 14.64 7.77
CA LYS A 10 -26.89 14.53 8.81
C LYS A 10 -26.26 14.05 10.12
N MET A 11 -26.04 14.98 11.05
CA MET A 11 -25.52 14.63 12.38
C MET A 11 -26.56 13.90 13.24
N PRO A 12 -26.17 12.84 13.97
CA PRO A 12 -27.06 12.18 14.91
C PRO A 12 -27.42 13.10 16.08
N LYS A 13 -28.61 12.89 16.66
CA LYS A 13 -29.10 13.60 17.85
C LYS A 13 -29.38 12.56 18.95
N PRO A 14 -28.73 12.63 20.13
CA PRO A 14 -27.74 13.63 20.54
C PRO A 14 -26.42 13.55 19.75
N LEU A 15 -25.62 14.63 19.77
CA LEU A 15 -24.30 14.63 19.13
C LEU A 15 -23.39 13.57 19.77
N PRO A 16 -22.57 12.85 19.00
CA PRO A 16 -21.62 11.88 19.54
C PRO A 16 -20.62 12.55 20.48
N ASP A 17 -20.22 11.84 21.52
CA ASP A 17 -19.37 12.39 22.59
C ASP A 17 -18.04 12.97 22.12
N ILE A 18 -17.51 12.49 20.99
CA ILE A 18 -16.26 13.00 20.41
C ILE A 18 -16.39 14.43 19.86
N ILE A 19 -17.61 14.88 19.55
CA ILE A 19 -17.87 16.21 19.01
C ILE A 19 -18.00 17.20 20.17
N LYS A 20 -17.15 18.23 20.18
CA LYS A 20 -17.21 19.35 21.13
C LYS A 20 -18.36 20.28 20.77
N THR A 21 -18.42 20.67 19.51
CA THR A 21 -19.52 21.46 18.95
C THR A 21 -19.60 21.23 17.45
N TYR A 22 -20.79 21.44 16.90
CA TYR A 22 -21.09 21.25 15.50
C TYR A 22 -21.95 22.41 15.01
N LYS A 23 -21.61 22.97 13.86
CA LYS A 23 -22.42 24.00 13.21
C LYS A 23 -22.45 23.76 11.71
N SER A 24 -23.66 23.75 11.17
CA SER A 24 -23.88 23.91 9.73
C SER A 24 -24.02 25.38 9.40
N ALA A 25 -23.42 25.75 8.28
CA ALA A 25 -23.37 27.10 7.75
C ALA A 25 -23.69 27.07 6.26
N LYS A 26 -24.30 28.15 5.77
CA LYS A 26 -24.52 28.37 4.35
C LYS A 26 -23.90 29.69 3.94
N ILE A 27 -22.99 29.61 2.96
CA ILE A 27 -22.37 30.77 2.34
C ILE A 27 -23.14 31.03 1.07
N TRP A 28 -23.89 32.13 1.04
CA TRP A 28 -24.60 32.55 -0.16
C TRP A 28 -23.66 33.35 -1.05
N ALA A 29 -23.77 33.14 -2.35
CA ALA A 29 -23.20 34.05 -3.32
C ALA A 29 -23.77 35.47 -3.10
N GLY A 30 -22.95 36.50 -3.28
CA GLY A 30 -23.30 37.88 -2.90
C GLY A 30 -22.71 38.35 -1.57
N SER A 31 -22.36 37.43 -0.66
CA SER A 31 -21.67 37.77 0.59
C SER A 31 -20.22 38.18 0.32
N SER A 32 -19.89 39.47 0.49
CA SER A 32 -18.51 39.94 0.40
C SER A 32 -17.77 39.82 1.73
N GLY A 33 -16.59 39.19 1.73
CA GLY A 33 -15.75 39.09 2.92
C GLY A 33 -15.91 37.78 3.70
N MET A 34 -15.55 37.82 4.98
CA MET A 34 -15.55 36.66 5.86
C MET A 34 -16.64 36.80 6.93
N ASP A 35 -17.60 35.87 6.93
CA ASP A 35 -18.70 35.83 7.89
C ASP A 35 -18.30 35.00 9.11
N HIS A 36 -18.44 35.58 10.32
CA HIS A 36 -18.25 34.85 11.57
C HIS A 36 -19.33 33.78 11.74
N THR A 37 -18.92 32.54 12.01
CA THR A 37 -19.83 31.37 12.06
C THR A 37 -20.60 31.23 13.38
N GLY A 38 -20.18 31.97 14.41
CA GLY A 38 -20.69 31.86 15.78
C GLY A 38 -19.96 30.81 16.62
N LEU A 39 -19.10 29.99 16.01
CA LEU A 39 -18.24 29.05 16.71
C LEU A 39 -17.00 29.77 17.26
N LYS A 40 -16.71 29.50 18.53
CA LYS A 40 -15.43 29.82 19.17
C LYS A 40 -14.58 28.56 19.25
N VAL A 41 -13.31 28.70 18.93
CA VAL A 41 -12.29 27.66 19.08
C VAL A 41 -11.18 28.17 20.00
N HIS A 42 -10.55 27.22 20.68
CA HIS A 42 -9.40 27.47 21.53
C HIS A 42 -8.17 26.80 20.93
N ARG A 43 -6.99 27.33 21.22
CA ARG A 43 -5.72 26.72 20.89
C ARG A 43 -5.70 25.26 21.38
N GLY A 44 -5.35 24.35 20.48
CA GLY A 44 -5.36 22.91 20.73
C GLY A 44 -6.67 22.20 20.40
N ASP A 45 -7.74 22.93 20.06
CA ASP A 45 -8.93 22.32 19.44
C ASP A 45 -8.57 21.75 18.06
N TYR A 46 -9.32 20.74 17.63
CA TYR A 46 -9.21 20.16 16.30
C TYR A 46 -10.49 20.39 15.54
N ILE A 47 -10.39 20.78 14.28
CA ILE A 47 -11.57 21.03 13.46
C ILE A 47 -11.50 20.27 12.13
N THR A 48 -12.68 19.99 11.60
CA THR A 48 -12.87 19.56 10.23
C THR A 48 -13.96 20.40 9.59
N ILE A 49 -13.65 20.90 8.40
CA ILE A 49 -14.59 21.63 7.56
C ILE A 49 -14.98 20.69 6.42
N LEU A 50 -16.27 20.45 6.25
CA LEU A 50 -16.84 19.75 5.11
C LEU A 50 -17.60 20.76 4.28
N ALA A 51 -17.49 20.70 2.96
CA ALA A 51 -18.20 21.64 2.11
C ALA A 51 -18.66 21.00 0.81
N LYS A 52 -19.89 21.34 0.37
CA LYS A 52 -20.45 20.99 -0.93
C LYS A 52 -21.25 22.16 -1.53
N GLY A 53 -21.67 22.01 -2.78
CA GLY A 53 -22.42 23.01 -3.52
C GLY A 53 -21.57 23.79 -4.51
N THR A 54 -22.19 24.78 -5.14
CA THR A 54 -21.60 25.54 -6.23
C THR A 54 -21.94 27.02 -6.10
N ILE A 55 -20.97 27.88 -6.41
CA ILE A 55 -21.18 29.31 -6.62
C ILE A 55 -20.81 29.63 -8.07
N ASN A 56 -21.75 30.24 -8.79
CA ASN A 56 -21.55 30.79 -10.11
C ASN A 56 -21.12 32.24 -9.99
N VAL A 57 -19.91 32.54 -10.47
CA VAL A 57 -19.31 33.87 -10.35
C VAL A 57 -19.57 34.71 -11.60
N TRP A 58 -20.10 35.92 -11.41
CA TRP A 58 -20.45 36.89 -12.47
C TRP A 58 -21.42 36.43 -13.60
N PRO A 59 -22.55 35.75 -13.30
CA PRO A 59 -23.53 35.35 -14.31
C PRO A 59 -24.07 36.52 -15.15
N ALA A 60 -24.31 37.69 -14.56
CA ALA A 60 -24.84 38.87 -15.24
C ALA A 60 -23.92 39.45 -16.33
N LYS A 61 -22.63 39.08 -16.32
CA LYS A 61 -21.63 39.50 -17.31
C LYS A 61 -21.44 38.49 -18.45
N GLY A 62 -22.38 37.53 -18.58
CA GLY A 62 -22.41 36.54 -19.66
C GLY A 62 -21.35 35.44 -19.56
N LYS A 63 -20.72 35.27 -18.40
CA LYS A 63 -19.77 34.18 -18.12
C LYS A 63 -20.31 33.36 -16.97
N GLU A 64 -20.75 32.13 -17.23
CA GLU A 64 -21.17 31.23 -16.18
C GLU A 64 -20.00 30.31 -15.81
N TYR A 65 -19.51 30.47 -14.58
CA TYR A 65 -18.50 29.57 -14.03
C TYR A 65 -18.98 29.06 -12.68
N ALA A 66 -19.59 27.88 -12.67
CA ALA A 66 -19.93 27.18 -11.45
C ALA A 66 -18.66 26.57 -10.84
N TYR A 67 -18.25 27.08 -9.69
CA TYR A 67 -17.11 26.56 -8.95
C TYR A 67 -17.55 25.86 -7.69
N GLY A 68 -16.92 24.71 -7.41
CA GLY A 68 -17.07 24.00 -6.15
C GLY A 68 -16.21 24.61 -5.02
N PRO A 69 -16.35 24.10 -3.78
CA PRO A 69 -15.71 24.68 -2.61
C PRO A 69 -14.18 24.69 -2.68
N LYS A 70 -13.53 23.66 -3.24
CA LYS A 70 -12.05 23.64 -3.34
C LYS A 70 -11.46 24.78 -4.16
N ALA A 71 -12.24 25.32 -5.09
CA ALA A 71 -11.81 26.42 -5.94
C ALA A 71 -11.99 27.79 -5.27
N LEU A 72 -13.10 27.98 -4.54
CA LEU A 72 -13.48 29.31 -4.05
C LEU A 72 -13.56 29.44 -2.53
N LEU A 73 -13.88 28.38 -1.79
CA LEU A 73 -14.09 28.45 -0.34
C LEU A 73 -12.79 28.79 0.37
N VAL A 74 -12.88 29.76 1.28
CA VAL A 74 -11.81 30.14 2.19
C VAL A 74 -12.31 30.22 3.62
N PHE A 75 -11.40 30.06 4.56
CA PHE A 75 -11.70 30.11 5.99
C PHE A 75 -10.58 30.80 6.76
N LEU A 76 -10.94 31.36 7.90
CA LEU A 76 -10.03 31.98 8.86
C LEU A 76 -10.31 31.39 10.24
N LEU A 77 -9.25 31.13 11.00
CA LEU A 77 -9.29 30.57 12.35
C LEU A 77 -8.54 31.52 13.30
N GLY A 78 -9.22 32.03 14.31
CA GLY A 78 -8.66 32.97 15.28
C GLY A 78 -9.02 34.43 14.98
N ASP A 79 -8.84 35.29 15.99
CA ASP A 79 -9.21 36.72 15.93
C ASP A 79 -8.00 37.66 15.66
N ASN A 80 -6.78 37.12 15.61
CA ASN A 80 -5.54 37.84 15.25
C ASN A 80 -5.15 37.51 13.81
N ASP A 81 -4.83 38.52 12.98
CA ASP A 81 -4.27 38.59 11.60
C ASP A 81 -3.64 37.33 10.93
N TYR A 82 -4.25 36.16 11.10
CA TYR A 82 -3.80 34.91 10.52
C TYR A 82 -4.17 34.89 9.03
N PRO A 83 -3.31 34.39 8.14
CA PRO A 83 -3.62 34.36 6.73
C PRO A 83 -4.87 33.54 6.44
N VAL A 84 -5.79 34.13 5.66
CA VAL A 84 -6.93 33.45 5.05
C VAL A 84 -6.45 32.17 4.36
N ARG A 85 -7.04 31.04 4.73
CA ARG A 85 -6.68 29.72 4.19
C ARG A 85 -7.66 29.30 3.11
N ARG A 86 -7.14 28.67 2.05
CA ARG A 86 -7.97 28.03 1.04
C ARG A 86 -8.43 26.66 1.51
N TYR A 87 -9.69 26.34 1.28
CA TYR A 87 -10.21 25.01 1.51
C TYR A 87 -9.62 24.03 0.49
N LYS A 88 -8.75 23.13 0.93
CA LYS A 88 -8.10 22.13 0.07
C LYS A 88 -8.89 20.82 -0.04
N GLY A 89 -10.03 20.72 0.66
CA GLY A 89 -10.75 19.47 0.89
C GLY A 89 -10.89 19.19 2.39
N PRO A 90 -11.58 18.10 2.77
CA PRO A 90 -11.80 17.74 4.16
C PRO A 90 -10.47 17.33 4.80
N GLU A 91 -9.99 18.14 5.74
CA GLU A 91 -8.74 17.91 6.46
C GLU A 91 -8.95 18.13 7.96
N LEU A 92 -8.05 17.54 8.76
CA LEU A 92 -8.02 17.73 10.20
C LEU A 92 -7.05 18.87 10.52
N ILE A 93 -7.57 19.95 11.09
CA ILE A 93 -6.83 21.17 11.33
C ILE A 93 -6.72 21.39 12.84
N GLU A 94 -5.50 21.49 13.34
CA GLU A 94 -5.24 21.92 14.70
C GLU A 94 -5.34 23.45 14.79
N VAL A 95 -6.13 23.93 15.75
CA VAL A 95 -6.30 25.35 16.04
C VAL A 95 -5.07 25.84 16.81
N LYS A 96 -4.38 26.84 16.26
CA LYS A 96 -3.12 27.36 16.83
C LYS A 96 -3.31 28.55 17.77
N GLU A 97 -4.46 29.23 17.69
CA GLU A 97 -4.79 30.39 18.50
C GLU A 97 -6.30 30.42 18.82
N ASP A 98 -6.65 31.03 19.94
CA ASP A 98 -8.04 31.24 20.34
C ASP A 98 -8.74 32.24 19.40
N GLY A 99 -10.03 32.02 19.14
CA GLY A 99 -10.88 33.00 18.46
C GLY A 99 -12.03 32.39 17.67
N GLY A 100 -12.55 33.16 16.72
CA GLY A 100 -13.66 32.74 15.88
C GLY A 100 -13.27 31.85 14.70
N ILE A 101 -14.25 31.13 14.15
CA ILE A 101 -14.16 30.57 12.81
C ILE A 101 -14.94 31.48 11.86
N TYR A 102 -14.31 31.91 10.79
CA TYR A 102 -14.92 32.72 9.75
C TYR A 102 -14.86 32.01 8.41
N LEU A 103 -15.91 32.16 7.60
CA LEU A 103 -16.02 31.56 6.28
C LEU A 103 -16.27 32.64 5.22
N GLY A 104 -15.66 32.47 4.06
CA GLY A 104 -15.89 33.33 2.90
C GLY A 104 -15.58 32.60 1.61
N TYR A 105 -15.64 33.30 0.49
CA TYR A 105 -15.25 32.74 -0.80
C TYR A 105 -14.47 33.76 -1.63
N ARG A 106 -13.68 33.28 -2.61
CA ARG A 106 -12.77 34.09 -3.45
C ARG A 106 -11.65 34.77 -2.65
N GLY A 107 -10.82 33.96 -1.99
CA GLY A 107 -9.72 34.45 -1.14
C GLY A 107 -8.72 35.43 -1.78
N SER A 108 -8.56 35.44 -3.11
CA SER A 108 -7.71 36.43 -3.81
C SER A 108 -8.28 37.85 -3.77
N GLU A 109 -9.55 38.00 -3.44
CA GLU A 109 -10.25 39.28 -3.32
C GLU A 109 -10.59 39.60 -1.86
N ILE A 110 -9.95 38.89 -0.93
CA ILE A 110 -10.03 39.10 0.51
C ILE A 110 -8.59 39.35 1.00
N ASN A 111 -8.40 40.41 1.78
CA ASN A 111 -7.10 40.72 2.35
C ASN A 111 -6.76 39.71 3.49
N PRO A 112 -5.51 39.70 4.00
CA PRO A 112 -5.13 38.81 5.09
C PRO A 112 -6.01 38.92 6.34
N SER A 113 -6.55 40.12 6.63
CA SER A 113 -7.44 40.38 7.77
C SER A 113 -8.92 40.02 7.50
N GLY A 114 -9.23 39.29 6.43
CA GLY A 114 -10.59 38.83 6.12
C GLY A 114 -11.55 39.88 5.52
N ARG A 115 -11.06 41.08 5.15
CA ARG A 115 -11.86 42.14 4.52
C ARG A 115 -11.85 42.04 3.00
N PRO A 116 -12.98 42.22 2.31
CA PRO A 116 -13.03 42.19 0.86
C PRO A 116 -12.29 43.38 0.24
N LEU A 117 -11.40 43.11 -0.70
CA LEU A 117 -10.67 44.12 -1.48
C LEU A 117 -11.58 44.78 -2.53
N LYS A 118 -12.56 44.05 -3.07
CA LYS A 118 -13.52 44.53 -4.08
C LYS A 118 -14.95 44.04 -3.77
N PRO A 119 -15.66 44.64 -2.80
CA PRO A 119 -16.96 44.13 -2.32
C PRO A 119 -18.02 44.00 -3.42
N LEU A 120 -18.07 44.96 -4.35
CA LEU A 120 -19.04 44.98 -5.45
C LEU A 120 -18.90 43.81 -6.44
N HIS A 121 -17.75 43.11 -6.43
CA HIS A 121 -17.54 41.97 -7.32
C HIS A 121 -18.35 40.72 -6.94
N PHE A 122 -18.93 40.70 -5.74
CA PHE A 122 -19.68 39.58 -5.21
C PHE A 122 -21.17 39.68 -5.55
N ASN A 123 -21.68 40.90 -5.78
CA ASN A 123 -23.11 41.21 -5.91
C ASN A 123 -23.84 40.42 -7.00
N ASP A 124 -23.14 40.07 -8.08
CA ASP A 124 -23.73 39.36 -9.21
C ASP A 124 -23.67 37.84 -9.04
N ASP A 125 -22.88 37.33 -8.09
CA ASP A 125 -22.65 35.89 -7.93
C ASP A 125 -23.95 35.20 -7.47
N VAL A 126 -24.21 33.98 -7.97
CA VAL A 126 -25.40 33.19 -7.62
C VAL A 126 -25.03 31.79 -7.16
N GLY A 127 -25.85 31.19 -6.28
CA GLY A 127 -25.60 29.87 -5.70
C GLY A 127 -25.15 29.94 -4.25
N SER A 128 -24.62 28.83 -3.73
CA SER A 128 -24.22 28.74 -2.33
C SER A 128 -23.34 27.53 -2.05
N PHE A 129 -22.51 27.65 -1.01
CA PHE A 129 -21.89 26.50 -0.36
C PHE A 129 -22.61 26.12 0.92
N SER A 130 -22.87 24.84 1.07
CA SER A 130 -23.21 24.20 2.34
C SER A 130 -21.92 23.79 3.02
N VAL A 131 -21.71 24.23 4.26
CA VAL A 131 -20.48 23.99 5.01
C VAL A 131 -20.83 23.45 6.39
N ASP A 132 -20.29 22.29 6.74
CA ASP A 132 -20.36 21.76 8.10
C ASP A 132 -19.02 21.91 8.78
N ILE A 133 -19.05 22.46 9.99
CA ILE A 133 -17.89 22.64 10.85
C ILE A 133 -18.06 21.73 12.05
N ILE A 134 -17.12 20.80 12.19
CA ILE A 134 -17.05 19.88 13.32
C ILE A 134 -15.85 20.30 14.15
N VAL A 135 -16.08 20.67 15.41
CA VAL A 135 -15.01 20.86 16.39
C VAL A 135 -14.96 19.62 17.26
N TRP A 136 -13.81 18.97 17.28
CA TRP A 136 -13.59 17.70 17.94
C TRP A 136 -13.03 17.92 19.35
N LYS A 137 -13.46 17.11 20.33
CA LYS A 137 -12.91 17.15 21.70
C LYS A 137 -11.48 16.62 21.77
N LYS A 138 -11.10 15.76 20.83
CA LYS A 138 -9.78 15.12 20.75
C LYS A 138 -9.37 14.86 19.31
N ASN A 139 -8.06 14.78 19.07
CA ASN A 139 -7.47 14.35 17.80
C ASN A 139 -7.54 12.83 17.67
N ASP A 140 -8.66 12.31 17.18
CA ASP A 140 -8.84 10.87 16.96
C ASP A 140 -9.35 10.57 15.54
N PRO A 141 -8.45 10.60 14.54
CA PRO A 141 -8.77 10.34 13.13
C PRO A 141 -9.55 9.05 12.88
N LYS A 142 -9.35 8.00 13.71
CA LYS A 142 -10.11 6.74 13.60
C LYS A 142 -11.58 6.94 13.87
N LEU A 143 -11.89 7.53 15.02
CA LEU A 143 -13.28 7.79 15.41
C LEU A 143 -13.94 8.83 14.49
N MET A 144 -13.17 9.82 14.01
CA MET A 144 -13.65 10.81 13.05
C MET A 144 -14.00 10.16 11.71
N THR A 145 -13.09 9.36 11.14
CA THR A 145 -13.31 8.65 9.88
C THR A 145 -14.50 7.70 9.98
N LYS A 146 -14.60 6.93 11.07
CA LYS A 146 -15.74 6.04 11.33
C LYS A 146 -17.06 6.81 11.37
N LEU A 147 -17.10 7.94 12.10
CA LEU A 147 -18.30 8.77 12.19
C LEU A 147 -18.74 9.33 10.83
N LEU A 148 -17.78 9.77 10.01
CA LEU A 148 -18.06 10.28 8.66
C LEU A 148 -18.53 9.16 7.70
N GLU A 149 -17.98 7.96 7.83
CA GLU A 149 -18.42 6.78 7.08
C GLU A 149 -19.85 6.37 7.45
N GLU A 150 -20.15 6.32 8.76
CA GLU A 150 -21.50 6.07 9.26
C GLU A 150 -22.49 7.12 8.76
N ALA A 151 -22.11 8.41 8.76
CA ALA A 151 -22.92 9.49 8.19
C ALA A 151 -23.17 9.30 6.68
N SER A 152 -22.16 8.84 5.91
CA SER A 152 -22.30 8.54 4.48
C SER A 152 -23.21 7.33 4.22
N LEU A 153 -23.19 6.32 5.09
CA LEU A 153 -24.08 5.16 5.00
C LEU A 153 -25.55 5.52 5.23
N VAL A 154 -25.81 6.52 6.08
CA VAL A 154 -27.16 7.07 6.31
C VAL A 154 -27.67 7.86 5.09
N GLN A 155 -26.77 8.37 4.23
CA GLN A 155 -27.09 9.13 3.02
C GLN A 155 -26.49 8.50 1.75
N PRO A 156 -26.82 7.24 1.41
CA PRO A 156 -26.07 6.45 0.43
C PRO A 156 -26.23 6.94 -1.03
N LYS A 157 -27.20 7.82 -1.28
CA LYS A 157 -27.43 8.47 -2.59
C LYS A 157 -26.69 9.81 -2.75
N ASP A 158 -26.03 10.31 -1.71
CA ASP A 158 -25.26 11.56 -1.75
C ASP A 158 -23.82 11.26 -2.23
N GLY A 159 -23.58 11.43 -3.54
CA GLY A 159 -22.29 11.17 -4.18
C GLY A 159 -21.18 12.09 -3.69
N ASP A 160 -21.50 13.38 -3.50
CA ASP A 160 -20.56 14.38 -2.99
C ASP A 160 -20.06 14.00 -1.59
N LEU A 161 -20.96 13.51 -0.73
CA LEU A 161 -20.59 13.05 0.60
C LEU A 161 -19.66 11.83 0.55
N LYS A 162 -19.91 10.87 -0.34
CA LYS A 162 -19.02 9.70 -0.49
C LYS A 162 -17.60 10.12 -0.90
N ASP A 163 -17.48 11.06 -1.84
CA ASP A 163 -16.19 11.56 -2.31
C ASP A 163 -15.44 12.32 -1.20
N ILE A 164 -16.17 13.16 -0.43
CA ILE A 164 -15.64 13.86 0.74
C ILE A 164 -15.11 12.86 1.78
N VAL A 165 -15.86 11.79 2.08
CA VAL A 165 -15.44 10.78 3.07
C VAL A 165 -14.22 9.97 2.58
N GLN A 166 -14.19 9.59 1.30
CA GLN A 166 -13.04 8.89 0.72
C GLN A 166 -11.78 9.76 0.75
N GLU A 167 -11.89 11.04 0.42
CA GLU A 167 -10.78 11.97 0.48
C GLU A 167 -10.30 12.20 1.92
N PHE A 168 -11.21 12.35 2.87
CA PHE A 168 -10.85 12.47 4.28
C PHE A 168 -10.12 11.22 4.78
N ARG A 169 -10.60 10.01 4.42
CA ARG A 169 -9.94 8.74 4.76
C ARG A 169 -8.53 8.67 4.19
N TRP A 170 -8.34 9.07 2.93
CA TRP A 170 -7.03 9.10 2.29
C TRP A 170 -6.07 10.07 3.00
N ARG A 171 -6.52 11.31 3.25
CA ARG A 171 -5.71 12.35 3.90
C ARG A 171 -5.41 12.04 5.37
N SER A 172 -6.33 11.40 6.07
CA SER A 172 -6.13 10.95 7.45
C SER A 172 -5.31 9.67 7.55
N GLY A 173 -5.07 8.93 6.47
CA GLY A 173 -4.31 7.67 6.43
C GLY A 173 -2.93 7.73 7.07
N GLY A 174 -2.19 8.82 6.86
CA GLY A 174 -0.89 9.04 7.49
C GLY A 174 -0.98 9.28 9.01
N TYR A 175 -2.02 10.02 9.45
CA TYR A 175 -2.29 10.22 10.87
C TYR A 175 -2.78 8.93 11.55
N LEU A 176 -3.57 8.12 10.86
CA LEU A 176 -4.05 6.82 11.31
C LEU A 176 -2.89 5.85 11.55
N ALA A 177 -1.93 5.78 10.62
CA ALA A 177 -0.72 4.97 10.77
C ALA A 177 0.16 5.43 11.95
N LEU A 178 0.30 6.75 12.13
CA LEU A 178 1.03 7.33 13.27
C LEU A 178 0.34 6.98 14.60
N GLN A 179 -0.98 7.18 14.69
CA GLN A 179 -1.78 6.86 15.88
C GLN A 179 -1.73 5.36 16.22
N GLU A 180 -1.79 4.48 15.21
CA GLU A 180 -1.64 3.03 15.41
C GLU A 180 -0.31 2.68 16.05
N LYS A 181 0.78 3.28 15.57
CA LYS A 181 2.11 3.06 16.13
C LYS A 181 2.25 3.67 17.52
N THR A 182 1.67 4.83 17.78
CA THR A 182 1.65 5.41 19.13
C THR A 182 0.87 4.55 20.12
N THR A 183 -0.30 4.03 19.75
CA THR A 183 -1.09 3.12 20.59
C THR A 183 -0.38 1.78 20.81
N GLU A 184 0.31 1.25 19.81
CA GLU A 184 1.15 0.06 19.94
C GLU A 184 2.27 0.29 20.96
N VAL A 185 2.97 1.43 20.89
CA VAL A 185 3.99 1.83 21.87
C VAL A 185 3.41 1.95 23.28
N GLU A 186 2.25 2.60 23.45
CA GLU A 186 1.59 2.74 24.76
C GLU A 186 1.18 1.38 25.34
N LYS A 187 0.68 0.47 24.50
CA LYS A 187 0.30 -0.88 24.90
C LYS A 187 1.53 -1.67 25.38
N ILE A 188 2.63 -1.63 24.64
CA ILE A 188 3.89 -2.31 25.03
C ILE A 188 4.43 -1.72 26.34
N LYS A 189 4.40 -0.39 26.52
CA LYS A 189 4.80 0.26 27.77
C LYS A 189 3.93 -0.17 28.96
N LYS A 190 2.62 -0.30 28.75
CA LYS A 190 1.70 -0.79 29.78
C LYS A 190 1.98 -2.24 30.14
N GLU A 191 2.21 -3.10 29.15
CA GLU A 191 2.60 -4.51 29.36
C GLU A 191 3.91 -4.61 30.15
N LEU A 192 4.94 -3.83 29.80
CA LEU A 192 6.19 -3.70 30.56
C LEU A 192 5.93 -3.30 32.01
N SER A 193 5.15 -2.25 32.25
CA SER A 193 4.83 -1.80 33.61
C SER A 193 4.10 -2.85 34.45
N ILE A 194 3.24 -3.68 33.84
CA ILE A 194 2.54 -4.76 34.53
C ILE A 194 3.52 -5.86 34.92
N VAL A 195 4.48 -6.19 34.06
CA VAL A 195 5.52 -7.19 34.35
C VAL A 195 6.45 -6.68 35.46
N GLU A 196 6.88 -5.42 35.42
CA GLU A 196 7.69 -4.78 36.46
C GLU A 196 6.95 -4.66 37.81
N THR A 197 5.66 -4.31 37.80
CA THR A 197 4.86 -4.20 39.03
C THR A 197 4.62 -5.58 39.66
N LYS A 198 4.47 -6.62 38.83
CA LYS A 198 4.40 -8.01 39.30
C LYS A 198 5.72 -8.44 39.96
N GLN A 199 6.87 -8.13 39.36
CA GLN A 199 8.20 -8.35 39.97
C GLN A 199 8.30 -7.70 41.37
N ILE A 200 7.95 -6.42 41.51
CA ILE A 200 8.02 -5.71 42.79
C ILE A 200 7.05 -6.29 43.83
N SER A 201 5.89 -6.79 43.41
CA SER A 201 4.89 -7.38 44.32
C SER A 201 5.24 -8.79 44.80
N GLU A 202 5.97 -9.57 43.98
CA GLU A 202 6.48 -10.89 44.34
C GLU A 202 7.66 -10.76 45.33
N ILE A 203 8.61 -9.86 45.06
CA ILE A 203 9.74 -9.57 45.97
C ILE A 203 9.24 -9.13 47.36
N LYS A 204 8.21 -8.28 47.43
CA LYS A 204 7.60 -7.83 48.70
C LYS A 204 6.79 -8.90 49.43
N LYS A 205 6.36 -9.97 48.75
CA LYS A 205 5.69 -11.12 49.37
C LYS A 205 6.71 -12.08 49.99
N GLU A 206 7.88 -12.22 49.36
CA GLU A 206 9.00 -13.00 49.91
C GLU A 206 9.59 -12.32 51.15
N GLU A 207 9.74 -11.00 51.16
CA GLU A 207 10.25 -10.25 52.34
C GLU A 207 9.32 -10.24 53.57
N LYS A 208 8.04 -10.64 53.42
CA LYS A 208 7.06 -10.67 54.53
C LYS A 208 6.88 -12.03 55.20
N ASN A 209 7.52 -13.09 54.69
CA ASN A 209 7.35 -14.46 55.16
C ASN A 209 8.53 -15.01 55.98
N ASP A 210 9.32 -14.14 56.63
CA ASP A 210 10.31 -14.57 57.63
C ASP A 210 9.68 -14.67 59.04
N ALA A 211 8.80 -15.65 59.24
CA ALA A 211 8.58 -16.29 60.55
C ALA A 211 7.68 -17.54 60.44
N VAL A 212 8.27 -18.70 60.78
CA VAL A 212 7.68 -20.02 61.11
C VAL A 212 7.41 -21.00 59.94
N PRO A 213 7.96 -22.24 59.97
CA PRO A 213 7.59 -23.33 59.05
C PRO A 213 6.39 -24.12 59.62
N PRO A 214 5.48 -24.77 58.85
CA PRO A 214 5.85 -25.86 57.92
C PRO A 214 4.87 -26.20 56.75
N LYS A 215 5.25 -27.26 56.01
CA LYS A 215 4.49 -28.20 55.13
C LYS A 215 4.27 -27.87 53.65
N GLU A 216 4.64 -28.87 52.85
CA GLU A 216 4.61 -29.00 51.40
C GLU A 216 3.19 -28.89 50.83
N GLU A 217 2.97 -27.87 49.99
CA GLU A 217 2.04 -27.92 48.86
C GLU A 217 2.76 -27.30 47.65
N GLU A 218 2.91 -28.09 46.58
CA GLU A 218 3.47 -27.66 45.30
C GLU A 218 2.58 -26.60 44.65
N VAL A 219 3.03 -25.35 44.65
CA VAL A 219 2.53 -24.32 43.74
C VAL A 219 3.55 -24.20 42.59
N GLN A 220 3.14 -24.59 41.39
CA GLN A 220 3.91 -24.37 40.15
C GLN A 220 4.10 -22.87 39.89
N GLY A 221 5.23 -22.33 40.33
CA GLY A 221 5.71 -21.00 39.99
C GLY A 221 6.35 -20.98 38.60
N ILE A 222 5.97 -20.02 37.77
CA ILE A 222 6.63 -19.71 36.49
C ILE A 222 8.09 -19.32 36.79
N LYS A 223 9.06 -19.98 36.14
CA LYS A 223 10.51 -19.77 36.35
C LYS A 223 10.92 -18.33 36.01
N ASP A 224 11.80 -17.74 36.82
CA ASP A 224 12.30 -16.36 36.62
C ASP A 224 12.96 -16.12 35.24
N SER A 225 13.54 -17.17 34.65
CA SER A 225 14.11 -17.13 33.29
C SER A 225 13.09 -16.83 32.20
N ASP A 226 11.83 -17.24 32.37
CA ASP A 226 10.76 -16.99 31.39
C ASP A 226 10.22 -15.56 31.50
N LYS A 227 10.35 -14.94 32.68
CA LYS A 227 9.94 -13.55 32.93
C LYS A 227 10.98 -12.55 32.44
N GLU A 228 12.28 -12.81 32.65
CA GLU A 228 13.38 -11.99 32.11
C GLU A 228 13.36 -11.95 30.57
N LYS A 229 13.15 -13.12 29.95
CA LYS A 229 13.00 -13.23 28.50
C LYS A 229 11.79 -12.46 27.97
N ALA A 230 10.66 -12.46 28.70
CA ALA A 230 9.49 -11.68 28.33
C ALA A 230 9.72 -10.17 28.43
N THR A 231 10.49 -9.70 29.43
CA THR A 231 10.90 -8.29 29.52
C THR A 231 11.85 -7.88 28.39
N GLU A 232 12.81 -8.73 28.02
CA GLU A 232 13.71 -8.49 26.89
C GLU A 232 12.94 -8.41 25.57
N ASP A 233 12.05 -9.37 25.28
CA ASP A 233 11.21 -9.39 24.09
C ASP A 233 10.32 -8.14 23.97
N LEU A 234 9.71 -7.69 25.07
CA LEU A 234 8.89 -6.48 25.09
C LEU A 234 9.72 -5.21 24.90
N THR A 235 10.94 -5.17 25.45
CA THR A 235 11.87 -4.05 25.30
C THR A 235 12.37 -3.92 23.86
N GLU A 236 12.67 -5.04 23.20
CA GLU A 236 13.05 -5.07 21.79
C GLU A 236 11.89 -4.62 20.89
N LYS A 237 10.66 -5.09 21.16
CA LYS A 237 9.45 -4.62 20.46
C LYS A 237 9.22 -3.12 20.64
N LEU A 238 9.44 -2.59 21.84
CA LEU A 238 9.31 -1.17 22.14
C LEU A 238 10.31 -0.34 21.32
N GLN A 239 11.58 -0.75 21.27
CA GLN A 239 12.61 -0.06 20.50
C GLN A 239 12.27 -0.03 19.00
N LYS A 240 11.86 -1.16 18.42
CA LYS A 240 11.44 -1.25 17.01
C LYS A 240 10.23 -0.36 16.71
N ALA A 241 9.24 -0.32 17.60
CA ALA A 241 8.06 0.52 17.44
C ALA A 241 8.38 2.02 17.53
N LEU A 242 9.26 2.43 18.45
CA LEU A 242 9.72 3.81 18.58
C LEU A 242 10.54 4.27 17.36
N GLN A 243 11.37 3.38 16.79
CA GLN A 243 12.13 3.68 15.58
C GLN A 243 11.20 3.90 14.37
N ALA A 244 10.22 3.01 14.18
CA ALA A 244 9.22 3.17 13.11
C ALA A 244 8.38 4.45 13.27
N LEU A 245 8.06 4.84 14.51
CA LEU A 245 7.34 6.07 14.81
C LEU A 245 8.16 7.31 14.37
N LYS A 246 9.46 7.33 14.72
CA LYS A 246 10.37 8.40 14.32
C LYS A 246 10.50 8.54 12.80
N GLU A 247 10.62 7.42 12.08
CA GLU A 247 10.69 7.40 10.61
C GLU A 247 9.41 7.97 9.95
N LEU A 248 8.24 7.67 10.51
CA LEU A 248 6.96 8.22 10.05
C LEU A 248 6.85 9.73 10.28
N GLU A 249 7.29 10.21 11.45
CA GLU A 249 7.33 11.64 11.78
C GLU A 249 8.28 12.42 10.85
N ASP A 250 9.47 11.87 10.60
CA ASP A 250 10.45 12.46 9.67
C ASP A 250 9.91 12.49 8.24
N THR A 251 9.20 11.44 7.81
CA THR A 251 8.57 11.38 6.49
C THR A 251 7.46 12.43 6.35
N LYS A 252 6.62 12.60 7.38
CA LYS A 252 5.56 13.62 7.41
C LYS A 252 6.16 15.03 7.32
N LYS A 253 7.24 15.30 8.05
CA LYS A 253 7.95 16.58 8.00
C LYS A 253 8.52 16.85 6.61
N LYS A 254 9.22 15.88 6.01
CA LYS A 254 9.76 15.99 4.64
C LYS A 254 8.67 16.23 3.60
N LEU A 255 7.50 15.62 3.74
CA LEU A 255 6.38 15.81 2.82
C LEU A 255 5.84 17.25 2.91
N SER A 256 5.64 17.76 4.13
CA SER A 256 5.20 19.15 4.35
C SER A 256 6.21 20.17 3.80
N GLU A 257 7.50 19.95 4.02
CA GLU A 257 8.56 20.81 3.48
C GLU A 257 8.62 20.76 1.94
N ARG A 258 8.33 19.59 1.35
CA ARG A 258 8.27 19.41 -0.10
C ARG A 258 7.09 20.17 -0.71
N GLU A 259 5.91 20.08 -0.12
CA GLU A 259 4.72 20.82 -0.58
C GLU A 259 4.95 22.34 -0.54
N GLU A 260 5.62 22.84 0.49
CA GLU A 260 5.96 24.25 0.61
C GLU A 260 6.98 24.70 -0.45
N LYS A 261 8.01 23.87 -0.70
CA LYS A 261 8.99 24.11 -1.78
C LYS A 261 8.34 24.08 -3.16
N GLU A 262 7.41 23.18 -3.43
CA GLU A 262 6.69 23.10 -4.71
C GLU A 262 5.84 24.35 -4.94
N ALA A 263 5.16 24.88 -3.91
CA ALA A 263 4.40 26.13 -3.99
C ALA A 263 5.31 27.34 -4.27
N GLN A 264 6.47 27.42 -3.60
CA GLN A 264 7.46 28.48 -3.83
C GLN A 264 8.08 28.41 -5.24
N LEU A 265 8.37 27.20 -5.72
CA LEU A 265 8.90 26.99 -7.07
C LEU A 265 7.89 27.40 -8.15
N LEU A 266 6.62 27.07 -7.97
CA LEU A 266 5.55 27.47 -8.89
C LEU A 266 5.41 29.00 -8.95
N ALA A 267 5.41 29.69 -7.81
CA ALA A 267 5.37 31.15 -7.77
C ALA A 267 6.60 31.79 -8.46
N ARG A 268 7.79 31.18 -8.30
CA ARG A 268 9.02 31.65 -8.96
C ARG A 268 8.99 31.43 -10.47
N LEU A 269 8.57 30.25 -10.94
CA LEU A 269 8.42 29.95 -12.37
C LEU A 269 7.41 30.91 -13.02
N GLU A 270 6.29 31.19 -12.36
CA GLU A 270 5.31 32.18 -12.82
C GLU A 270 5.93 33.58 -12.97
N SER A 271 6.74 34.02 -12.00
CA SER A 271 7.41 35.33 -12.08
C SER A 271 8.40 35.41 -13.24
N MET A 272 9.22 34.37 -13.44
CA MET A 272 10.22 34.30 -14.49
C MET A 272 9.59 34.26 -15.89
N GLU A 273 8.47 33.55 -16.05
CA GLU A 273 7.79 33.49 -17.33
C GLU A 273 6.98 34.76 -17.64
N ARG A 274 6.43 35.43 -16.62
CA ARG A 274 5.85 36.77 -16.78
C ARG A 274 6.89 37.78 -17.25
N GLU A 275 8.09 37.76 -16.70
CA GLU A 275 9.19 38.62 -17.16
C GLU A 275 9.55 38.35 -18.63
N ARG A 276 9.58 37.08 -19.04
CA ARG A 276 9.80 36.69 -20.45
C ARG A 276 8.65 37.14 -21.37
N SER A 277 7.40 37.05 -20.95
CA SER A 277 6.25 37.47 -21.78
C SER A 277 6.15 38.99 -21.96
N ILE A 278 6.62 39.78 -21.00
CA ILE A 278 6.69 41.25 -21.12
C ILE A 278 7.66 41.65 -22.25
N GLN A 279 8.72 40.86 -22.49
CA GLN A 279 9.64 41.08 -23.60
C GLN A 279 9.09 40.58 -24.96
N SER A 280 8.20 39.59 -24.96
CA SER A 280 7.65 38.96 -26.17
C SER A 280 6.15 39.24 -26.34
N LYS A 281 5.81 40.44 -26.86
CA LYS A 281 4.49 40.82 -27.43
C LYS A 281 3.31 39.95 -26.97
N ASN A 282 2.83 40.16 -25.75
CA ASN A 282 1.51 39.72 -25.27
C ASN A 282 1.15 38.25 -25.54
N LEU A 283 2.12 37.33 -25.53
CA LEU A 283 1.89 35.90 -25.73
C LEU A 283 1.38 35.24 -24.43
N PRO A 284 0.53 34.19 -24.52
CA PRO A 284 0.15 33.40 -23.35
C PRO A 284 1.38 32.78 -22.65
N VAL A 285 1.37 32.80 -21.31
CA VAL A 285 2.39 32.23 -20.44
C VAL A 285 1.98 30.81 -20.03
N ILE A 286 2.93 29.87 -19.96
CA ILE A 286 2.70 28.46 -19.61
C ILE A 286 3.77 27.97 -18.64
N ALA A 287 3.46 27.99 -17.35
CA ALA A 287 4.34 27.50 -16.30
C ALA A 287 3.99 26.05 -16.00
N VAL A 288 4.99 25.15 -15.99
CA VAL A 288 4.82 23.77 -15.55
C VAL A 288 5.70 23.61 -14.32
N ALA A 289 5.09 23.31 -13.17
CA ALA A 289 5.83 23.09 -11.93
C ALA A 289 6.32 21.65 -11.80
N TYR A 290 5.54 20.70 -12.31
CA TYR A 290 5.92 19.30 -12.33
C TYR A 290 5.14 18.58 -13.43
N PRO A 291 5.74 17.61 -14.13
CA PRO A 291 7.13 17.18 -14.04
C PRO A 291 8.09 18.18 -14.70
N ASN A 292 9.35 18.17 -14.25
CA ASN A 292 10.40 18.94 -14.90
C ASN A 292 10.71 18.34 -16.29
N ASP A 293 11.18 19.18 -17.20
CA ASP A 293 11.60 18.72 -18.52
C ASP A 293 12.82 17.79 -18.42
N GLY A 294 12.81 16.70 -19.18
CA GLY A 294 13.91 15.73 -19.26
C GLY A 294 13.97 14.70 -18.13
N ILE A 295 13.00 14.66 -17.21
CA ILE A 295 13.05 13.69 -16.10
C ILE A 295 12.81 12.26 -16.58
N SER A 296 13.43 11.32 -15.89
CA SER A 296 13.08 9.90 -15.97
C SER A 296 12.24 9.51 -14.75
N VAL A 297 11.17 8.74 -14.97
CA VAL A 297 10.23 8.28 -13.93
C VAL A 297 10.08 6.76 -14.00
N ASP A 298 9.69 6.15 -12.88
CA ASP A 298 9.49 4.70 -12.71
C ASP A 298 8.01 4.29 -12.58
N SER A 299 7.11 5.27 -12.60
CA SER A 299 5.66 5.08 -12.52
C SER A 299 5.00 5.39 -13.87
N GLU A 300 4.14 4.47 -14.33
CA GLU A 300 3.28 4.65 -15.51
C GLU A 300 2.32 5.85 -15.40
N HIS A 301 2.12 6.35 -14.18
CA HIS A 301 1.31 7.54 -13.93
C HIS A 301 2.16 8.64 -13.34
N VAL A 302 2.06 9.82 -13.94
CA VAL A 302 2.67 11.05 -13.44
C VAL A 302 1.58 12.08 -13.23
N SER A 303 1.71 12.89 -12.20
CA SER A 303 0.86 14.07 -12.05
C SER A 303 1.47 15.24 -12.82
N LEU A 304 0.67 15.97 -13.57
CA LEU A 304 1.05 17.14 -14.34
C LEU A 304 0.41 18.36 -13.69
N TYR A 305 1.26 19.26 -13.17
CA TYR A 305 0.85 20.47 -12.47
C TYR A 305 1.44 21.71 -13.14
N GLY A 306 0.60 22.72 -13.31
CA GLY A 306 1.04 23.99 -13.83
C GLY A 306 -0.06 25.00 -14.00
N VAL A 307 0.31 26.11 -14.63
CA VAL A 307 -0.53 27.29 -14.82
C VAL A 307 -0.34 27.83 -16.22
N ALA A 308 -1.45 28.16 -16.87
CA ALA A 308 -1.47 28.96 -18.10
C ALA A 308 -2.11 30.31 -17.81
N GLU A 309 -1.52 31.40 -18.31
CA GLU A 309 -2.02 32.76 -18.09
C GLU A 309 -1.93 33.62 -19.36
N HIS A 310 -2.89 34.52 -19.58
CA HIS A 310 -2.83 35.52 -20.65
C HIS A 310 -3.54 36.81 -20.23
N GLU A 311 -2.92 37.97 -20.48
CA GLU A 311 -3.38 39.27 -19.99
C GLU A 311 -4.78 39.64 -20.51
N LYS A 312 -5.09 39.32 -21.77
CA LYS A 312 -6.38 39.61 -22.41
C LYS A 312 -7.35 38.42 -22.41
N GLY A 313 -6.99 37.32 -21.76
CA GLY A 313 -7.82 36.12 -21.65
C GLY A 313 -7.44 35.00 -22.63
N ILE A 314 -7.78 33.78 -22.25
CA ILE A 314 -7.46 32.54 -22.96
C ILE A 314 -8.71 32.08 -23.73
N SER A 315 -8.55 31.84 -25.02
CA SER A 315 -9.61 31.31 -25.89
C SER A 315 -9.54 29.80 -26.07
N LYS A 316 -8.35 29.20 -25.91
CA LYS A 316 -8.12 27.76 -26.07
C LYS A 316 -7.02 27.26 -25.13
N PHE A 317 -7.19 26.07 -24.56
CA PHE A 317 -6.19 25.35 -23.76
C PHE A 317 -6.26 23.86 -24.07
N GLU A 318 -5.14 23.25 -24.44
CA GLU A 318 -5.06 21.85 -24.81
C GLU A 318 -3.80 21.21 -24.21
N ILE A 319 -3.96 19.99 -23.70
CA ILE A 319 -2.85 19.14 -23.26
C ILE A 319 -2.82 17.92 -24.18
N PHE A 320 -1.65 17.63 -24.73
CA PHE A 320 -1.39 16.47 -25.57
C PHE A 320 -0.35 15.58 -24.91
N ILE A 321 -0.59 14.27 -24.88
CA ILE A 321 0.39 13.25 -24.52
C ILE A 321 0.68 12.43 -25.76
N ASN A 322 1.94 12.39 -26.21
CA ASN A 322 2.35 11.66 -27.41
C ASN A 322 1.45 11.98 -28.61
N ASN A 323 1.20 13.28 -28.82
CA ASN A 323 0.31 13.84 -29.85
C ASN A 323 -1.17 13.45 -29.74
N LYS A 324 -1.61 12.85 -28.62
CA LYS A 324 -3.02 12.56 -28.35
C LYS A 324 -3.59 13.53 -27.31
N PRO A 325 -4.75 14.15 -27.57
CA PRO A 325 -5.37 15.07 -26.61
C PRO A 325 -5.79 14.33 -25.34
N VAL A 326 -5.55 14.93 -24.18
CA VAL A 326 -6.02 14.43 -22.88
C VAL A 326 -7.46 14.90 -22.65
N SER A 327 -8.37 13.97 -22.39
CA SER A 327 -9.73 14.31 -21.99
C SER A 327 -9.72 14.73 -20.53
N LEU A 328 -9.79 16.04 -20.28
CA LEU A 328 -10.08 16.57 -18.95
C LEU A 328 -11.44 16.02 -18.53
N LYS A 329 -11.55 15.41 -17.34
CA LYS A 329 -12.85 14.95 -16.84
C LYS A 329 -13.81 16.16 -16.83
N ASP A 330 -14.97 15.97 -17.47
CA ASP A 330 -16.04 16.94 -17.80
C ASP A 330 -16.10 17.52 -19.22
N SER A 331 -15.46 16.95 -20.25
CA SER A 331 -15.97 17.13 -21.63
C SER A 331 -15.34 16.18 -22.65
N ARG A 332 -16.17 15.67 -23.57
CA ARG A 332 -15.70 15.17 -24.87
C ARG A 332 -14.90 16.31 -25.55
N GLY A 333 -13.71 16.00 -26.03
CA GLY A 333 -12.68 16.96 -26.45
C GLY A 333 -13.18 18.19 -27.20
N LEU A 334 -13.17 19.33 -26.49
CA LEU A 334 -13.13 20.73 -26.92
C LEU A 334 -13.57 21.57 -25.71
N GLN A 335 -12.64 21.99 -24.86
CA GLN A 335 -12.95 23.04 -23.89
C GLN A 335 -12.89 24.39 -24.63
N ILE A 336 -14.06 24.89 -25.04
CA ILE A 336 -14.21 26.30 -25.37
C ILE A 336 -14.13 27.04 -24.04
N ILE A 337 -12.98 27.66 -23.80
CA ILE A 337 -12.77 28.48 -22.60
C ILE A 337 -13.41 29.83 -22.87
N PRO A 338 -14.28 30.35 -21.98
CA PRO A 338 -14.86 31.65 -22.22
C PRO A 338 -13.73 32.68 -22.29
N ARG A 339 -13.78 33.54 -23.32
CA ARG A 339 -12.68 34.40 -23.81
C ARG A 339 -11.98 35.20 -22.71
N ASP A 340 -12.62 35.40 -21.57
CA ASP A 340 -12.16 36.30 -20.51
C ASP A 340 -11.41 35.57 -19.39
N ARG A 341 -11.29 34.24 -19.45
CA ARG A 341 -10.52 33.47 -18.47
C ARG A 341 -9.04 33.79 -18.67
N LYS A 342 -8.49 34.63 -17.79
CA LYS A 342 -7.07 35.02 -17.86
C LYS A 342 -6.12 33.94 -17.36
N ARG A 343 -6.57 33.01 -16.52
CA ARG A 343 -5.72 32.01 -15.86
C ARG A 343 -6.38 30.63 -15.77
N ILE A 344 -5.59 29.59 -16.01
CA ILE A 344 -5.97 28.17 -15.90
C ILE A 344 -4.90 27.48 -15.07
N GLU A 345 -5.27 27.01 -13.89
CA GLU A 345 -4.47 26.04 -13.14
C GLU A 345 -4.88 24.63 -13.60
N PHE A 346 -3.91 23.76 -13.85
CA PHE A 346 -4.15 22.38 -14.26
C PHE A 346 -3.42 21.39 -13.36
N SER A 347 -4.06 20.25 -13.10
CA SER A 347 -3.61 19.19 -12.20
C SER A 347 -4.12 17.85 -12.74
N GLU A 348 -3.47 17.36 -13.80
CA GLU A 348 -3.90 16.15 -14.49
C GLU A 348 -3.08 14.93 -14.10
N ARG A 349 -3.72 13.78 -13.94
CA ARG A 349 -3.00 12.51 -13.83
C ARG A 349 -2.85 11.92 -15.23
N ILE A 350 -1.62 11.87 -15.71
CA ILE A 350 -1.29 11.46 -17.06
C ILE A 350 -0.72 10.03 -17.06
N HIS A 351 -1.13 9.24 -18.05
CA HIS A 351 -0.60 7.90 -18.27
C HIS A 351 0.51 7.95 -19.33
N LEU A 352 1.66 7.36 -19.01
CA LEU A 352 2.85 7.30 -19.85
C LEU A 352 2.95 5.94 -20.53
N ARG A 353 3.59 5.91 -21.70
CA ARG A 353 4.01 4.68 -22.37
C ARG A 353 5.46 4.38 -22.03
N GLU A 354 5.90 3.13 -22.12
CA GLU A 354 7.32 2.81 -21.93
C GLU A 354 8.22 3.61 -22.88
N GLY A 355 9.36 4.09 -22.36
CA GLY A 355 10.32 4.88 -23.12
C GLY A 355 9.97 6.37 -23.16
N PRO A 356 10.33 7.08 -24.25
CA PRO A 356 10.15 8.52 -24.34
C PRO A 356 8.67 8.90 -24.52
N ASN A 357 8.22 9.83 -23.70
CA ASN A 357 6.91 10.47 -23.78
C ASN A 357 7.09 11.97 -23.97
N THR A 358 6.17 12.57 -24.73
CA THR A 358 6.12 14.01 -24.95
C THR A 358 4.81 14.55 -24.41
N ILE A 359 4.86 15.60 -23.60
CA ILE A 359 3.68 16.34 -23.15
C ILE A 359 3.75 17.74 -23.73
N SER A 360 2.73 18.11 -24.50
CA SER A 360 2.62 19.43 -25.10
C SER A 360 1.41 20.15 -24.51
N ILE A 361 1.62 21.35 -24.00
CA ILE A 361 0.57 22.24 -23.49
C ILE A 361 0.50 23.42 -24.46
N ALA A 362 -0.66 23.59 -25.09
CA ALA A 362 -0.91 24.66 -26.04
C ALA A 362 -1.98 25.61 -25.51
N VAL A 363 -1.72 26.91 -25.56
CA VAL A 363 -2.59 27.95 -25.02
C VAL A 363 -2.74 29.05 -26.05
N GLN A 364 -3.98 29.35 -26.42
CA GLN A 364 -4.31 30.43 -27.35
C GLN A 364 -4.95 31.58 -26.60
N GLY A 365 -4.43 32.79 -26.78
CA GLY A 365 -5.04 34.03 -26.29
C GLY A 365 -6.30 34.38 -27.07
N THR A 366 -7.09 35.31 -26.56
CA THR A 366 -8.26 35.88 -27.27
C THR A 366 -7.91 36.57 -28.59
N GLU A 367 -6.69 37.03 -28.73
CA GLU A 367 -6.16 37.68 -29.93
C GLU A 367 -5.72 36.66 -31.00
N GLY A 368 -5.90 35.36 -30.73
CA GLY A 368 -5.55 34.29 -31.66
C GLY A 368 -4.08 33.84 -31.59
N LEU A 369 -3.22 34.56 -30.85
CA LEU A 369 -1.83 34.17 -30.63
C LEU A 369 -1.73 32.92 -29.76
N THR A 370 -0.89 31.97 -30.15
CA THR A 370 -0.71 30.70 -29.46
C THR A 370 0.70 30.59 -28.90
N SER A 371 0.79 30.17 -27.63
CA SER A 371 2.01 29.67 -27.02
C SER A 371 1.91 28.16 -26.84
N GLN A 372 3.03 27.48 -26.97
CA GLN A 372 3.13 26.05 -26.70
C GLN A 372 4.37 25.77 -25.85
N LYS A 373 4.21 24.93 -24.83
CA LYS A 373 5.30 24.39 -24.05
C LYS A 373 5.31 22.87 -24.15
N THR A 374 6.46 22.33 -24.49
CA THR A 374 6.65 20.89 -24.62
C THR A 374 7.65 20.44 -23.57
N ILE A 375 7.33 19.37 -22.85
CA ILE A 375 8.25 18.71 -21.91
C ILE A 375 8.40 17.24 -22.29
N PHE A 376 9.60 16.72 -22.09
CA PHE A 376 9.97 15.34 -22.37
C PHE A 376 10.08 14.57 -21.06
N ILE A 377 9.44 13.41 -21.00
CA ILE A 377 9.55 12.48 -19.87
C ILE A 377 9.93 11.12 -20.40
N ARG A 378 10.87 10.45 -19.75
CA ARG A 378 11.16 9.05 -20.04
C ARG A 378 10.55 8.17 -18.96
N LEU A 379 9.61 7.30 -19.32
CA LEU A 379 9.26 6.18 -18.45
C LEU A 379 10.38 5.16 -18.58
N ALA A 380 11.16 4.98 -17.52
CA ALA A 380 12.16 3.93 -17.47
C ALA A 380 11.45 2.60 -17.65
N LYS A 381 11.97 1.74 -18.54
CA LYS A 381 11.50 0.35 -18.64
C LYS A 381 11.58 -0.24 -17.24
N LYS A 382 10.45 -0.73 -16.72
CA LYS A 382 10.46 -1.35 -15.39
C LYS A 382 11.45 -2.50 -15.45
N GLN A 383 12.50 -2.44 -14.64
CA GLN A 383 13.38 -3.60 -14.52
C GLN A 383 12.52 -4.73 -13.95
N GLU A 384 12.43 -5.83 -14.68
CA GLU A 384 11.77 -7.04 -14.21
C GLU A 384 12.51 -7.49 -12.94
N LYS A 385 11.85 -7.38 -11.79
CA LYS A 385 12.45 -7.78 -10.51
C LYS A 385 12.17 -9.24 -10.28
N VAL A 386 13.11 -9.92 -9.63
CA VAL A 386 12.88 -11.24 -9.06
C VAL A 386 12.59 -11.06 -7.58
N TYR A 387 11.50 -11.66 -7.11
CA TYR A 387 11.18 -11.84 -5.69
C TYR A 387 11.10 -13.31 -5.39
N ALA A 388 11.62 -13.73 -4.22
CA ALA A 388 11.61 -15.13 -3.87
C ALA A 388 11.31 -15.41 -2.40
N VAL A 389 10.66 -16.54 -2.15
CA VAL A 389 10.50 -17.12 -0.80
C VAL A 389 11.15 -18.48 -0.82
N VAL A 390 12.13 -18.69 0.06
CA VAL A 390 12.95 -19.90 0.12
C VAL A 390 12.78 -20.51 1.51
N ILE A 391 12.25 -21.73 1.57
CA ILE A 391 11.84 -22.38 2.81
C ILE A 391 12.56 -23.72 2.92
N GLY A 392 13.18 -23.98 4.08
CA GLY A 392 13.85 -25.24 4.39
C GLY A 392 13.63 -25.64 5.83
N ILE A 393 13.16 -26.86 6.08
CA ILE A 393 12.78 -27.30 7.43
C ILE A 393 13.33 -28.70 7.68
N ASP A 394 14.27 -28.80 8.63
CA ASP A 394 14.85 -30.07 9.07
C ASP A 394 14.32 -30.47 10.45
N LYS A 395 14.27 -29.52 11.39
CA LYS A 395 14.14 -29.82 12.83
C LYS A 395 12.71 -29.76 13.36
N TYR A 396 11.81 -30.50 12.72
CA TYR A 396 10.41 -30.55 13.13
C TYR A 396 10.23 -30.90 14.62
N LYS A 397 9.30 -30.21 15.29
CA LYS A 397 9.06 -30.43 16.73
C LYS A 397 8.36 -31.75 17.02
N ASN A 398 7.36 -32.09 16.19
CA ASN A 398 6.46 -33.22 16.41
C ASN A 398 6.52 -34.26 15.26
N LEU A 399 7.50 -34.13 14.35
CA LEU A 399 7.67 -35.00 13.19
C LEU A 399 9.13 -35.49 13.14
N PRO A 400 9.42 -36.60 12.44
CA PRO A 400 10.79 -37.00 12.18
C PRO A 400 11.61 -35.84 11.57
N PRO A 401 12.88 -35.68 11.96
CA PRO A 401 13.72 -34.65 11.36
C PRO A 401 14.16 -35.06 9.94
N LEU A 402 14.37 -34.06 9.08
CA LEU A 402 15.09 -34.20 7.82
C LEU A 402 16.56 -33.81 8.00
N LYS A 403 17.42 -34.19 7.05
CA LYS A 403 18.86 -33.93 7.15
C LYS A 403 19.31 -32.73 6.33
N TYR A 404 18.68 -32.47 5.19
CA TYR A 404 19.24 -31.59 4.17
C TYR A 404 18.29 -30.52 3.65
N ALA A 405 17.04 -30.44 4.12
CA ALA A 405 16.09 -29.44 3.64
C ALA A 405 16.55 -28.00 3.96
N VAL A 406 17.22 -27.77 5.10
CA VAL A 406 17.81 -26.46 5.40
C VAL A 406 19.02 -26.19 4.51
N ASN A 407 19.83 -27.21 4.21
CA ASN A 407 20.97 -27.06 3.31
C ASN A 407 20.53 -26.74 1.88
N ASP A 408 19.52 -27.46 1.38
CA ASP A 408 18.83 -27.25 0.11
C ASP A 408 18.36 -25.79 -0.03
N ALA A 409 17.63 -25.29 0.97
CA ALA A 409 17.14 -23.90 0.99
C ALA A 409 18.28 -22.87 1.06
N ARG A 410 19.33 -23.12 1.85
CA ARG A 410 20.49 -22.22 1.92
C ARG A 410 21.21 -22.13 0.59
N GLU A 411 21.49 -23.25 -0.06
CA GLU A 411 22.19 -23.27 -1.34
C GLU A 411 21.35 -22.64 -2.45
N PHE A 412 20.03 -22.84 -2.45
CA PHE A 412 19.13 -22.15 -3.38
C PHE A 412 19.09 -20.64 -3.14
N TYR A 413 19.04 -20.20 -1.88
CA TYR A 413 19.14 -18.77 -1.52
C TYR A 413 20.45 -18.14 -1.99
N ARG A 414 21.58 -18.85 -1.79
CA ARG A 414 22.90 -18.38 -2.26
C ARG A 414 22.97 -18.33 -3.77
N TYR A 415 22.43 -19.33 -4.46
CA TYR A 415 22.32 -19.28 -5.91
C TYR A 415 21.56 -18.02 -6.38
N LEU A 416 20.38 -17.73 -5.81
CA LEU A 416 19.63 -16.53 -6.17
C LEU A 416 20.39 -15.23 -5.91
N THR A 417 21.03 -15.11 -4.74
CA THR A 417 21.62 -13.84 -4.29
C THR A 417 23.05 -13.61 -4.78
N GLU A 418 23.86 -14.67 -4.89
CA GLU A 418 25.28 -14.59 -5.25
C GLU A 418 25.51 -14.79 -6.75
N VAL A 419 24.80 -15.76 -7.37
CA VAL A 419 24.91 -16.08 -8.80
C VAL A 419 23.99 -15.21 -9.64
N ASN A 420 22.67 -15.27 -9.38
CA ASN A 420 21.67 -14.48 -10.10
C ASN A 420 21.59 -13.01 -9.66
N ARG A 421 22.32 -12.63 -8.61
CA ARG A 421 22.40 -11.25 -8.09
C ARG A 421 21.03 -10.66 -7.72
N VAL A 422 20.08 -11.51 -7.33
CA VAL A 422 18.80 -11.05 -6.78
C VAL A 422 19.08 -10.29 -5.47
N PRO A 423 18.56 -9.05 -5.30
CA PRO A 423 18.73 -8.30 -4.06
C PRO A 423 18.27 -9.11 -2.84
N LYS A 424 19.06 -9.10 -1.76
CA LYS A 424 18.76 -9.91 -0.55
C LYS A 424 17.42 -9.54 0.08
N ASP A 425 17.03 -8.28 0.00
CA ASP A 425 15.75 -7.75 0.48
C ASP A 425 14.55 -8.15 -0.39
N HIS A 426 14.79 -8.76 -1.56
CA HIS A 426 13.76 -9.41 -2.37
C HIS A 426 13.60 -10.90 -2.09
N VAL A 427 14.45 -11.49 -1.24
CA VAL A 427 14.45 -12.94 -0.96
C VAL A 427 14.19 -13.18 0.53
N TRP A 428 13.03 -13.73 0.86
CA TRP A 428 12.72 -14.17 2.21
C TRP A 428 13.20 -15.60 2.43
N LEU A 429 14.14 -15.79 3.35
CA LEU A 429 14.67 -17.09 3.73
C LEU A 429 14.05 -17.52 5.08
N LEU A 430 13.31 -18.62 5.10
CA LEU A 430 12.67 -19.18 6.29
C LEU A 430 13.25 -20.57 6.57
N LEU A 431 14.03 -20.69 7.63
CA LEU A 431 14.70 -21.92 8.03
C LEU A 431 14.22 -22.36 9.41
N ASP A 432 13.97 -23.67 9.58
CA ASP A 432 13.63 -24.30 10.86
C ASP A 432 12.65 -23.46 11.71
N GLU A 433 13.10 -22.87 12.82
CA GLU A 433 12.28 -22.12 13.79
C GLU A 433 11.60 -20.88 13.19
N GLU A 434 12.10 -20.37 12.06
CA GLU A 434 11.49 -19.27 11.31
C GLU A 434 10.34 -19.73 10.40
N ALA A 435 10.25 -21.03 10.08
CA ALA A 435 9.24 -21.59 9.19
C ALA A 435 7.96 -22.01 9.93
N THR A 436 7.43 -21.13 10.79
CA THR A 436 6.13 -21.35 11.48
C THR A 436 4.95 -21.10 10.55
N LEU A 437 3.79 -21.69 10.84
CA LEU A 437 2.57 -21.50 10.06
C LEU A 437 2.23 -20.02 9.82
N ASP A 438 2.29 -19.20 10.87
CA ASP A 438 2.01 -17.76 10.81
C ASP A 438 3.04 -17.02 9.95
N LYS A 439 4.33 -17.37 10.06
CA LYS A 439 5.39 -16.76 9.25
C LYS A 439 5.25 -17.16 7.78
N LEU A 440 4.90 -18.41 7.47
CA LEU A 440 4.59 -18.85 6.10
C LEU A 440 3.40 -18.07 5.52
N ARG A 441 2.27 -17.99 6.25
CA ARG A 441 1.07 -17.25 5.83
C ARG A 441 1.36 -15.76 5.62
N ARG A 442 2.09 -15.13 6.53
CA ARG A 442 2.50 -13.72 6.43
C ARG A 442 3.40 -13.50 5.22
N THR A 443 4.41 -14.34 5.04
CA THR A 443 5.41 -14.16 3.99
C THR A 443 4.80 -14.38 2.61
N LEU A 444 4.13 -15.51 2.39
CA LEU A 444 3.51 -15.85 1.10
C LEU A 444 2.27 -14.99 0.82
N GLY A 445 1.34 -14.91 1.79
CA GLY A 445 0.03 -14.29 1.59
C GLY A 445 -0.03 -12.78 1.76
N THR A 446 1.00 -12.16 2.36
CA THR A 446 1.04 -10.71 2.60
C THR A 446 2.28 -10.05 2.03
N LEU A 447 3.50 -10.46 2.42
CA LEU A 447 4.73 -9.77 2.03
C LEU A 447 5.02 -9.95 0.54
N LEU A 448 5.06 -11.19 0.07
CA LEU A 448 5.31 -11.52 -1.33
C LEU A 448 4.24 -10.88 -2.24
N ARG A 449 2.96 -11.05 -1.88
CA ARG A 449 1.82 -10.44 -2.57
C ARG A 449 1.87 -8.91 -2.67
N ARG A 450 2.46 -8.22 -1.68
CA ARG A 450 2.60 -6.76 -1.70
C ARG A 450 3.81 -6.27 -2.50
N SER A 451 4.79 -7.14 -2.72
CA SER A 451 6.09 -6.76 -3.30
C SER A 451 6.15 -7.01 -4.81
N ALA A 452 5.64 -8.16 -5.27
CA ALA A 452 5.69 -8.54 -6.67
C ALA A 452 4.55 -7.91 -7.49
N GLY A 453 4.92 -7.08 -8.48
CA GLY A 453 4.02 -6.56 -9.50
C GLY A 453 3.82 -7.54 -10.65
N LYS A 454 3.01 -7.11 -11.64
CA LYS A 454 2.55 -7.95 -12.75
C LYS A 454 3.67 -8.58 -13.60
N GLU A 455 4.69 -7.80 -13.90
CA GLU A 455 5.83 -8.21 -14.75
C GLU A 455 7.01 -8.77 -13.96
N ASP A 456 6.94 -8.75 -12.63
CA ASP A 456 8.03 -9.28 -11.80
C ASP A 456 7.97 -10.81 -11.79
N THR A 457 9.11 -11.47 -11.63
CA THR A 457 9.19 -12.94 -11.48
C THR A 457 9.12 -13.31 -10.00
N VAL A 458 8.26 -14.26 -9.67
CA VAL A 458 8.11 -14.81 -8.33
C VAL A 458 8.63 -16.24 -8.31
N ILE A 459 9.58 -16.54 -7.41
CA ILE A 459 10.11 -17.88 -7.21
C ILE A 459 9.80 -18.32 -5.78
N ILE A 460 9.13 -19.45 -5.61
CA ILE A 460 8.88 -20.04 -4.29
C ILE A 460 9.58 -21.39 -4.27
N PHE A 461 10.58 -21.54 -3.41
CA PHE A 461 11.28 -22.79 -3.19
C PHE A 461 10.94 -23.34 -1.80
N LEU A 462 10.58 -24.61 -1.72
CA LEU A 462 10.24 -25.28 -0.48
C LEU A 462 10.92 -26.65 -0.42
N ALA A 463 11.71 -26.88 0.61
CA ALA A 463 12.23 -28.19 0.99
C ALA A 463 11.73 -28.54 2.41
N GLY A 464 11.11 -29.71 2.56
CA GLY A 464 10.54 -30.11 3.85
C GLY A 464 9.52 -31.25 3.72
N HIS A 465 8.81 -31.52 4.82
CA HIS A 465 7.72 -32.49 4.84
C HIS A 465 6.42 -31.98 4.21
N GLY A 466 5.70 -32.91 3.58
CA GLY A 466 4.29 -32.77 3.26
C GLY A 466 3.48 -33.92 3.85
N ALA A 467 2.17 -33.71 3.99
CA ALA A 467 1.23 -34.74 4.43
C ALA A 467 -0.06 -34.69 3.63
N THR A 468 -0.80 -35.79 3.69
CA THR A 468 -2.18 -35.88 3.20
C THR A 468 -3.12 -36.24 4.33
N GLU A 469 -4.32 -35.66 4.33
CA GLU A 469 -5.40 -35.96 5.26
C GLU A 469 -6.66 -36.33 4.49
N THR A 470 -7.45 -37.27 4.99
CA THR A 470 -8.75 -37.59 4.40
C THR A 470 -9.70 -36.41 4.56
N ASP A 471 -10.13 -35.87 3.42
CA ASP A 471 -11.11 -34.80 3.35
C ASP A 471 -12.01 -35.02 2.12
N ALA A 472 -13.22 -35.51 2.35
CA ALA A 472 -14.20 -35.74 1.30
C ALA A 472 -14.66 -34.45 0.61
N SER A 473 -14.41 -33.28 1.21
CA SER A 473 -14.70 -31.97 0.63
C SER A 473 -13.52 -31.39 -0.18
N SER A 474 -12.40 -32.12 -0.25
CA SER A 474 -11.23 -31.71 -1.02
C SER A 474 -11.59 -31.39 -2.48
N PRO A 475 -11.18 -30.21 -2.99
CA PRO A 475 -11.49 -29.81 -4.36
C PRO A 475 -10.74 -30.63 -5.42
N ASP A 476 -9.80 -31.48 -5.01
CA ASP A 476 -8.95 -32.26 -5.91
C ASP A 476 -9.63 -33.56 -6.38
N GLY A 477 -10.76 -33.94 -5.79
CA GLY A 477 -11.63 -35.04 -6.23
C GLY A 477 -11.16 -36.45 -5.84
N ASP A 478 -10.05 -36.56 -5.13
CA ASP A 478 -9.49 -37.84 -4.64
C ASP A 478 -9.79 -38.09 -3.14
N GLY A 479 -10.56 -37.21 -2.50
CA GLY A 479 -10.94 -37.32 -1.09
C GLY A 479 -9.79 -37.04 -0.11
N LEU A 480 -8.71 -36.39 -0.56
CA LEU A 480 -7.55 -36.04 0.27
C LEU A 480 -7.23 -34.54 0.16
N GLU A 481 -7.01 -33.87 1.28
CA GLU A 481 -6.36 -32.54 1.32
C GLU A 481 -4.86 -32.71 1.56
N LYS A 482 -4.05 -31.84 0.94
CA LYS A 482 -2.59 -31.93 0.96
C LYS A 482 -2.04 -30.74 1.71
N TYR A 483 -1.04 -30.96 2.54
CA TYR A 483 -0.53 -29.95 3.45
C TYR A 483 0.97 -29.75 3.29
N ILE A 484 1.38 -28.48 3.28
CA ILE A 484 2.75 -28.09 3.61
C ILE A 484 2.87 -28.09 5.14
N LEU A 485 3.89 -28.80 5.67
CA LEU A 485 4.09 -28.89 7.11
C LEU A 485 5.11 -27.84 7.59
N PRO A 486 4.69 -26.82 8.38
CA PRO A 486 5.60 -25.92 9.07
C PRO A 486 6.34 -26.62 10.22
N ILE A 487 7.36 -25.97 10.78
CA ILE A 487 8.17 -26.47 11.91
C ILE A 487 7.33 -26.88 13.13
N ASN A 488 6.19 -26.22 13.32
CA ASN A 488 5.26 -26.39 14.43
C ASN A 488 4.00 -27.19 14.04
N ALA A 489 4.04 -27.94 12.93
CA ALA A 489 2.97 -28.85 12.55
C ALA A 489 2.76 -29.94 13.61
N ASP A 490 1.51 -30.32 13.79
CA ASP A 490 1.08 -31.48 14.57
C ASP A 490 0.48 -32.52 13.60
N PRO A 491 1.09 -33.72 13.46
CA PRO A 491 0.56 -34.76 12.58
C PRO A 491 -0.86 -35.24 12.96
N MET A 492 -1.33 -34.94 14.16
CA MET A 492 -2.67 -35.31 14.64
C MET A 492 -3.69 -34.17 14.51
N ASP A 493 -3.27 -32.96 14.12
CA ASP A 493 -4.14 -31.79 13.91
C ASP A 493 -3.61 -30.93 12.74
N LEU A 494 -3.61 -31.52 11.53
CA LEU A 494 -3.10 -30.84 10.34
C LEU A 494 -3.93 -29.60 9.97
N TYR A 495 -5.25 -29.65 10.14
CA TYR A 495 -6.13 -28.55 9.79
C TYR A 495 -5.75 -27.24 10.50
N SER A 496 -5.43 -27.30 11.80
CA SER A 496 -5.07 -26.11 12.59
C SER A 496 -3.58 -25.75 12.49
N SER A 497 -2.71 -26.74 12.32
CA SER A 497 -1.26 -26.61 12.49
C SER A 497 -0.45 -26.61 11.19
N ALA A 498 -1.06 -26.96 10.06
CA ALA A 498 -0.41 -27.01 8.75
C ALA A 498 -1.08 -26.09 7.72
N MET A 499 -0.45 -25.94 6.55
CA MET A 499 -0.95 -25.09 5.48
C MET A 499 -1.54 -25.96 4.35
N PRO A 500 -2.87 -25.96 4.16
CA PRO A 500 -3.49 -26.75 3.11
C PRO A 500 -3.18 -26.20 1.72
N MET A 501 -3.09 -27.07 0.72
CA MET A 501 -2.74 -26.70 -0.64
C MET A 501 -3.86 -25.91 -1.34
N SER A 502 -5.10 -26.03 -0.84
CA SER A 502 -6.20 -25.10 -1.15
C SER A 502 -5.91 -23.66 -0.76
N GLU A 503 -5.27 -23.43 0.39
CA GLU A 503 -4.82 -22.10 0.81
C GLU A 503 -3.65 -21.60 -0.03
N VAL A 504 -2.67 -22.46 -0.34
CA VAL A 504 -1.52 -22.11 -1.21
C VAL A 504 -1.99 -21.66 -2.60
N ALA A 505 -2.91 -22.40 -3.22
CA ALA A 505 -3.49 -22.01 -4.51
C ALA A 505 -4.20 -20.66 -4.44
N ARG A 506 -4.95 -20.40 -3.36
CA ARG A 506 -5.59 -19.09 -3.12
C ARG A 506 -4.57 -17.98 -2.94
N ILE A 507 -3.45 -18.24 -2.27
CA ILE A 507 -2.34 -17.28 -2.16
C ILE A 507 -1.76 -16.99 -3.55
N PHE A 508 -1.50 -18.00 -4.36
CA PHE A 508 -0.97 -17.81 -5.72
C PHE A 508 -1.92 -16.99 -6.58
N GLN A 509 -3.23 -17.24 -6.52
CA GLN A 509 -4.26 -16.44 -7.19
C GLN A 509 -4.26 -14.95 -6.79
N ARG A 510 -3.80 -14.61 -5.58
CA ARG A 510 -3.72 -13.22 -5.09
C ARG A 510 -2.45 -12.50 -5.51
N ILE A 511 -1.42 -13.22 -5.96
CA ILE A 511 -0.17 -12.64 -6.45
C ILE A 511 -0.40 -12.11 -7.87
N SER A 512 -0.08 -10.83 -8.09
CA SER A 512 -0.33 -10.15 -9.37
C SER A 512 0.65 -10.53 -10.49
N SER A 513 1.81 -11.07 -10.13
CA SER A 513 2.82 -11.54 -11.09
C SER A 513 2.24 -12.58 -12.05
N GLU A 514 2.50 -12.38 -13.34
CA GLU A 514 2.21 -13.34 -14.41
C GLU A 514 3.37 -14.32 -14.65
N ARG A 515 4.39 -14.35 -13.76
CA ARG A 515 5.57 -15.23 -13.85
C ARG A 515 5.86 -15.82 -12.48
N LEU A 516 5.08 -16.82 -12.07
CA LEU A 516 5.24 -17.50 -10.78
C LEU A 516 5.77 -18.91 -11.00
N VAL A 517 6.90 -19.23 -10.37
CA VAL A 517 7.48 -20.56 -10.34
C VAL A 517 7.45 -21.07 -8.91
N PHE A 518 6.75 -22.18 -8.69
CA PHE A 518 6.81 -22.91 -7.43
C PHE A 518 7.66 -24.16 -7.61
N ILE A 519 8.61 -24.39 -6.72
CA ILE A 519 9.53 -25.51 -6.70
C ILE A 519 9.40 -26.19 -5.34
N GLY A 520 8.76 -27.37 -5.32
CA GLY A 520 8.55 -28.15 -4.11
C GLY A 520 9.42 -29.40 -4.08
N ASP A 521 10.47 -29.39 -3.26
CA ASP A 521 11.17 -30.59 -2.81
C ASP A 521 10.52 -31.15 -1.53
N THR A 522 9.26 -31.52 -1.71
CA THR A 522 8.34 -31.99 -0.67
C THR A 522 7.49 -33.09 -1.26
N CYS A 523 7.09 -34.05 -0.43
CA CYS A 523 6.21 -35.12 -0.88
C CYS A 523 4.78 -34.90 -0.40
N TYR A 524 3.83 -35.05 -1.31
CA TYR A 524 2.41 -35.07 -0.99
C TYR A 524 1.82 -36.44 -1.31
N SER A 525 2.63 -37.48 -1.14
CA SER A 525 2.33 -38.77 -1.74
C SER A 525 1.43 -39.66 -0.90
N GLY A 526 0.77 -40.61 -1.55
CA GLY A 526 0.13 -41.74 -0.88
C GLY A 526 1.11 -42.70 -0.17
N ALA A 527 2.39 -42.60 -0.51
CA ALA A 527 3.47 -43.41 0.04
C ALA A 527 4.04 -42.84 1.35
N SER A 528 4.54 -43.72 2.23
CA SER A 528 5.22 -43.35 3.48
C SER A 528 6.74 -43.41 3.33
N GLY A 529 7.46 -42.41 3.84
CA GLY A 529 8.92 -42.40 3.86
C GLY A 529 9.50 -41.12 3.23
N GLY A 530 10.82 -40.95 3.34
CA GLY A 530 11.51 -39.74 2.87
C GLY A 530 10.87 -38.48 3.41
N ARG A 531 10.43 -37.58 2.53
CA ARG A 531 9.77 -36.33 2.91
C ARG A 531 8.24 -36.43 3.08
N THR A 532 7.62 -37.61 3.07
CA THR A 532 6.16 -37.77 3.31
C THR A 532 5.82 -38.19 4.74
N ILE A 533 4.83 -37.53 5.33
CA ILE A 533 4.19 -37.94 6.58
C ILE A 533 2.78 -38.49 6.30
N LEU A 534 2.47 -39.69 6.82
CA LEU A 534 1.10 -40.22 6.82
C LEU A 534 0.36 -39.71 8.06
N ALA A 535 -0.57 -38.77 7.88
CA ALA A 535 -1.52 -38.40 8.92
C ALA A 535 -2.74 -39.34 8.88
N GLY A 536 -3.16 -39.86 10.03
CA GLY A 536 -4.32 -40.75 10.13
C GLY A 536 -4.11 -42.19 9.62
N GLY A 537 -2.89 -42.61 9.33
CA GLY A 537 -2.52 -44.03 9.14
C GLY A 537 -3.01 -44.71 7.84
N THR A 538 -3.61 -43.98 6.91
CA THR A 538 -4.16 -44.58 5.67
C THR A 538 -3.28 -44.24 4.47
N ARG A 539 -2.77 -45.27 3.78
CA ARG A 539 -2.15 -45.12 2.45
C ARG A 539 -3.25 -44.97 1.42
N ALA A 540 -3.25 -43.88 0.65
CA ALA A 540 -4.25 -43.61 -0.36
C ALA A 540 -3.58 -43.08 -1.63
N THR A 541 -4.03 -43.52 -2.80
CA THR A 541 -3.50 -43.01 -4.07
C THR A 541 -3.83 -41.53 -4.21
N VAL A 542 -2.81 -40.69 -4.40
CA VAL A 542 -2.99 -39.26 -4.56
C VAL A 542 -3.07 -38.91 -6.04
N SER A 543 -4.04 -38.06 -6.38
CA SER A 543 -4.19 -37.51 -7.72
C SER A 543 -3.25 -36.31 -7.94
N GLY A 544 -2.77 -36.12 -9.17
CA GLY A 544 -2.02 -34.92 -9.58
C GLY A 544 -2.87 -33.67 -9.79
N THR A 545 -4.20 -33.73 -9.58
CA THR A 545 -5.16 -32.63 -9.80
C THR A 545 -4.85 -31.38 -8.96
N PHE A 546 -4.27 -31.53 -7.77
CA PHE A 546 -3.87 -30.39 -6.94
C PHE A 546 -2.78 -29.54 -7.62
N LEU A 547 -1.86 -30.16 -8.36
CA LEU A 547 -0.82 -29.46 -9.12
C LEU A 547 -1.42 -28.65 -10.27
N GLU A 548 -2.46 -29.19 -10.91
CA GLU A 548 -3.21 -28.48 -11.96
C GLU A 548 -3.89 -27.25 -11.37
N ARG A 549 -4.55 -27.38 -10.23
CA ARG A 549 -5.19 -26.28 -9.50
C ARG A 549 -4.19 -25.21 -9.07
N LEU A 550 -3.01 -25.58 -8.58
CA LEU A 550 -1.94 -24.63 -8.25
C LEU A 550 -1.44 -23.87 -9.48
N SER A 551 -1.37 -24.55 -10.63
CA SER A 551 -0.92 -23.97 -11.89
C SER A 551 -1.97 -23.11 -12.60
N GLN A 552 -3.21 -23.05 -12.10
CA GLN A 552 -4.25 -22.21 -12.70
C GLN A 552 -3.88 -20.73 -12.64
N GLY A 553 -3.86 -20.08 -13.80
CA GLY A 553 -3.49 -18.68 -13.98
C GLY A 553 -2.49 -18.52 -15.11
N LYS A 554 -2.24 -17.28 -15.53
CA LYS A 554 -1.24 -17.02 -16.58
C LYS A 554 0.18 -17.10 -16.01
N GLY A 555 1.05 -17.82 -16.73
CA GLY A 555 2.48 -17.91 -16.45
C GLY A 555 2.83 -18.44 -15.07
N ARG A 556 2.17 -19.54 -14.70
CA ARG A 556 2.43 -20.28 -13.48
C ARG A 556 3.03 -21.62 -13.83
N VAL A 557 4.18 -21.92 -13.25
CA VAL A 557 4.82 -23.23 -13.40
C VAL A 557 5.06 -23.83 -12.03
N ILE A 558 4.61 -25.06 -11.85
CA ILE A 558 4.75 -25.85 -10.64
C ILE A 558 5.70 -26.98 -10.96
N LEU A 559 6.80 -27.06 -10.23
CA LEU A 559 7.82 -28.12 -10.30
C LEU A 559 7.83 -28.85 -8.96
N THR A 560 7.63 -30.16 -8.97
CA THR A 560 7.74 -30.99 -7.76
C THR A 560 8.80 -32.06 -7.92
N ALA A 561 9.42 -32.43 -6.80
CA ALA A 561 10.51 -33.38 -6.76
C ALA A 561 10.11 -34.82 -7.12
N SER A 562 8.86 -35.20 -6.86
CA SER A 562 8.33 -36.55 -7.10
C SER A 562 6.90 -36.49 -7.64
N ASP A 563 6.46 -37.60 -8.24
CA ASP A 563 5.06 -37.80 -8.61
C ASP A 563 4.17 -37.94 -7.37
N ALA A 564 2.86 -37.78 -7.56
CA ALA A 564 1.85 -37.87 -6.51
C ALA A 564 1.87 -39.21 -5.74
N ASN A 565 2.45 -40.28 -6.27
CA ASN A 565 2.55 -41.56 -5.54
C ASN A 565 3.99 -41.97 -5.20
N GLU A 566 4.93 -41.04 -5.31
CA GLU A 566 6.36 -41.28 -5.12
C GLU A 566 6.95 -40.43 -3.99
N VAL A 567 8.02 -40.95 -3.39
CA VAL A 567 8.75 -40.29 -2.31
C VAL A 567 9.94 -39.50 -2.87
N SER A 568 10.18 -38.32 -2.31
CA SER A 568 11.38 -37.51 -2.50
C SER A 568 12.41 -37.91 -1.46
N VAL A 569 13.60 -38.24 -1.94
CA VAL A 569 14.65 -38.92 -1.17
C VAL A 569 15.81 -37.98 -0.87
N GLU A 570 16.38 -38.14 0.32
CA GLU A 570 17.62 -37.48 0.75
C GLU A 570 18.80 -38.46 0.63
N LYS A 571 19.96 -38.00 0.15
CA LYS A 571 21.17 -38.83 0.05
C LYS A 571 22.35 -38.18 0.75
N ASP A 572 22.91 -38.88 1.73
CA ASP A 572 24.07 -38.41 2.49
C ASP A 572 25.29 -38.15 1.59
N GLU A 573 25.50 -38.97 0.55
CA GLU A 573 26.57 -38.81 -0.43
C GLU A 573 26.47 -37.49 -1.23
N LEU A 574 25.26 -36.96 -1.39
CA LEU A 574 25.01 -35.71 -2.09
C LEU A 574 24.94 -34.52 -1.13
N GLY A 575 24.70 -34.75 0.16
CA GLY A 575 24.46 -33.69 1.15
C GLY A 575 23.19 -32.87 0.89
N HIS A 576 22.24 -33.44 0.15
CA HIS A 576 21.08 -32.76 -0.43
C HIS A 576 19.89 -33.72 -0.60
N GLY A 577 18.69 -33.16 -0.76
CA GLY A 577 17.61 -33.86 -1.46
C GLY A 577 18.04 -34.15 -2.90
N VAL A 578 17.77 -35.35 -3.42
CA VAL A 578 18.25 -35.76 -4.76
C VAL A 578 17.74 -34.80 -5.84
N PHE A 579 16.49 -34.36 -5.75
CA PHE A 579 15.94 -33.37 -6.66
C PHE A 579 16.65 -32.02 -6.55
N THR A 580 16.81 -31.48 -5.33
CA THR A 580 17.47 -30.18 -5.14
C THR A 580 18.93 -30.19 -5.61
N TYR A 581 19.66 -31.29 -5.41
CA TYR A 581 21.02 -31.44 -5.93
C TYR A 581 21.07 -31.21 -7.45
N TYR A 582 20.28 -31.97 -8.21
CA TYR A 582 20.28 -31.87 -9.67
C TYR A 582 19.64 -30.58 -10.18
N LEU A 583 18.69 -30.01 -9.43
CA LEU A 583 18.14 -28.68 -9.70
C LEU A 583 19.25 -27.62 -9.65
N LEU A 584 20.02 -27.58 -8.56
CA LEU A 584 21.12 -26.63 -8.40
C LEU A 584 22.25 -26.86 -9.40
N GLU A 585 22.56 -28.13 -9.70
CA GLU A 585 23.55 -28.48 -10.73
C GLU A 585 23.11 -27.99 -12.12
N GLY A 586 21.83 -28.20 -12.48
CA GLY A 586 21.24 -27.71 -13.73
C GLY A 586 21.28 -26.18 -13.81
N LEU A 587 20.83 -25.50 -12.76
CA LEU A 587 20.82 -24.04 -12.64
C LEU A 587 22.22 -23.41 -12.71
N ARG A 588 23.26 -24.14 -12.30
CA ARG A 588 24.67 -23.71 -12.40
C ARG A 588 25.27 -23.93 -13.79
N GLY A 589 24.46 -24.28 -14.79
CA GLY A 589 24.85 -24.33 -16.20
C GLY A 589 24.73 -25.70 -16.85
N LYS A 590 24.51 -26.79 -16.10
CA LYS A 590 24.34 -28.12 -16.72
C LYS A 590 23.01 -28.28 -17.47
N ALA A 591 22.04 -27.40 -17.21
CA ALA A 591 20.78 -27.36 -17.95
C ALA A 591 20.82 -26.45 -19.19
N ASP A 592 21.89 -25.68 -19.44
CA ASP A 592 22.03 -24.84 -20.64
C ASP A 592 22.32 -25.75 -21.85
N VAL A 593 21.26 -26.21 -22.51
CA VAL A 593 21.41 -27.20 -23.59
C VAL A 593 21.69 -26.51 -24.92
N ASP A 594 21.16 -25.30 -25.13
CA ASP A 594 21.34 -24.55 -26.38
C ASP A 594 22.55 -23.60 -26.36
N GLY A 595 23.16 -23.37 -25.19
CA GLY A 595 24.38 -22.60 -25.02
C GLY A 595 24.13 -21.10 -25.12
N ASP A 596 22.90 -20.63 -24.93
CA ASP A 596 22.54 -19.21 -25.00
C ASP A 596 22.94 -18.41 -23.74
N GLY A 597 23.46 -19.10 -22.72
CA GLY A 597 23.89 -18.53 -21.45
C GLY A 597 22.72 -18.22 -20.50
N VAL A 598 21.52 -18.69 -20.80
CA VAL A 598 20.31 -18.51 -20.00
C VAL A 598 19.79 -19.88 -19.61
N ILE A 599 19.29 -20.00 -18.37
CA ILE A 599 18.65 -21.22 -17.90
C ILE A 599 17.16 -20.98 -17.74
N THR A 600 16.36 -21.64 -18.56
CA THR A 600 14.90 -21.58 -18.48
C THR A 600 14.33 -22.65 -17.55
N VAL A 601 13.08 -22.44 -17.10
CA VAL A 601 12.31 -23.44 -16.36
C VAL A 601 12.22 -24.77 -17.12
N ASP A 602 12.05 -24.73 -18.43
CA ASP A 602 11.85 -25.93 -19.25
C ASP A 602 13.14 -26.74 -19.42
N GLU A 603 14.28 -26.07 -19.51
CA GLU A 603 15.60 -26.69 -19.54
C GLU A 603 15.95 -27.35 -18.22
N VAL A 604 15.73 -26.63 -17.11
CA VAL A 604 15.94 -27.18 -15.77
C VAL A 604 15.05 -28.40 -15.57
N TYR A 605 13.78 -28.33 -15.96
CA TYR A 605 12.88 -29.47 -15.88
C TYR A 605 13.39 -30.66 -16.69
N ARG A 606 13.79 -30.44 -17.95
CA ARG A 606 14.36 -31.49 -18.79
C ARG A 606 15.59 -32.13 -18.14
N TYR A 607 16.45 -31.33 -17.51
CA TYR A 607 17.64 -31.82 -16.81
C TYR A 607 17.27 -32.70 -15.62
N VAL A 608 16.41 -32.21 -14.72
CA VAL A 608 16.03 -32.96 -13.50
C VAL A 608 15.21 -34.21 -13.83
N SER A 609 14.32 -34.16 -14.83
CA SER A 609 13.55 -35.34 -15.28
C SER A 609 14.42 -36.43 -15.87
N ALA A 610 15.63 -36.12 -16.35
CA ALA A 610 16.60 -37.12 -16.78
C ALA A 610 17.45 -37.65 -15.62
N LYS A 611 17.95 -36.74 -14.76
CA LYS A 611 18.95 -37.07 -13.73
C LYS A 611 18.37 -37.70 -12.47
N VAL A 612 17.23 -37.21 -12.00
CA VAL A 612 16.65 -37.68 -10.74
C VAL A 612 16.27 -39.17 -10.83
N PRO A 613 15.53 -39.64 -11.86
CA PRO A 613 15.23 -41.08 -11.97
C PRO A 613 16.48 -41.96 -12.11
N GLN A 614 17.54 -41.48 -12.77
CA GLN A 614 18.80 -42.22 -12.87
C GLN A 614 19.47 -42.35 -11.49
N ALA A 615 19.44 -41.29 -10.69
CA ALA A 615 20.07 -41.26 -9.38
C ALA A 615 19.27 -41.98 -8.30
N THR A 616 17.96 -42.14 -8.46
CA THR A 616 17.07 -42.82 -7.52
C THR A 616 16.72 -44.25 -7.94
N GLY A 617 17.23 -44.75 -9.06
CA GLY A 617 16.88 -46.10 -9.54
C GLY A 617 15.44 -46.21 -10.05
N GLN A 618 14.88 -45.10 -10.57
CA GLN A 618 13.50 -44.95 -11.03
C GLN A 618 12.44 -44.85 -9.90
N ASP A 619 12.86 -44.59 -8.65
CA ASP A 619 11.92 -44.45 -7.53
C ASP A 619 11.33 -43.03 -7.38
N GLN A 620 11.85 -42.07 -8.15
CA GLN A 620 11.48 -40.66 -8.05
C GLN A 620 11.52 -39.97 -9.42
N HIS A 621 10.41 -39.38 -9.82
CA HIS A 621 10.20 -38.67 -11.07
C HIS A 621 9.69 -37.25 -10.82
N PRO A 622 10.49 -36.21 -11.15
CA PRO A 622 10.03 -34.84 -11.06
C PRO A 622 8.84 -34.57 -11.98
N VAL A 623 7.89 -33.76 -11.51
CA VAL A 623 6.69 -33.40 -12.27
C VAL A 623 6.65 -31.89 -12.51
N ARG A 624 6.21 -31.50 -13.71
CA ARG A 624 5.93 -30.12 -14.09
C ARG A 624 4.46 -29.97 -14.47
N LYS A 625 3.80 -28.93 -13.93
CA LYS A 625 2.45 -28.49 -14.33
C LYS A 625 2.42 -26.99 -14.62
N GLY A 626 1.47 -26.61 -15.46
CA GLY A 626 1.26 -25.22 -15.87
C GLY A 626 1.95 -24.84 -17.18
N GLU A 627 1.53 -23.69 -17.69
CA GLU A 627 2.00 -23.11 -18.93
C GLU A 627 2.43 -21.66 -18.70
N ALA A 628 3.51 -21.27 -19.36
CA ALA A 628 3.98 -19.90 -19.40
C ALA A 628 3.95 -19.34 -20.82
N THR A 629 3.44 -18.12 -20.95
CA THR A 629 3.54 -17.36 -22.19
C THR A 629 4.92 -16.72 -22.25
N GLY A 630 5.81 -17.30 -23.06
CA GLY A 630 7.22 -16.90 -23.17
C GLY A 630 8.14 -17.72 -22.25
N GLN A 631 9.45 -17.48 -22.34
CA GLN A 631 10.45 -18.15 -21.51
C GLN A 631 10.45 -17.55 -20.09
N ILE A 632 10.38 -18.41 -19.07
CA ILE A 632 10.68 -18.02 -17.68
C ILE A 632 12.13 -18.40 -17.39
N ILE A 633 12.93 -17.39 -17.09
CA ILE A 633 14.36 -17.53 -16.81
C ILE A 633 14.56 -17.75 -15.30
N LEU A 634 15.27 -18.81 -14.95
CA LEU A 634 15.69 -19.15 -13.58
C LEU A 634 17.18 -18.92 -13.34
N GLY A 635 17.97 -18.70 -14.39
CA GLY A 635 19.41 -18.55 -14.26
C GLY A 635 20.07 -17.88 -15.45
N VAL A 636 21.27 -17.38 -15.24
CA VAL A 636 22.17 -16.91 -16.30
C VAL A 636 23.54 -17.55 -16.03
N VAL A 637 24.06 -18.25 -17.03
CA VAL A 637 25.41 -18.82 -17.03
C VAL A 637 26.37 -17.72 -17.47
N LYS A 638 27.43 -17.49 -16.70
CA LYS A 638 28.46 -16.47 -17.00
C LYS A 638 29.79 -17.09 -17.33
#